data_AF-A0A8J8EGB4-F1
#
_entry.id   AF-A0A8J8EGB4-F1
#
_cell.length_a   1.000
_cell.length_b   1.000
_cell.length_c   1.000
_cell.angle_alpha   90.00
_cell.angle_beta   90.00
_cell.angle_gamma   90.00
#
_symmetry.space_group_name_H-M   'P 1'
#
loop_
_entity.id
_entity.type
_entity.pdbx_description
1 polymer ?
#
loop_
_entity_poly.entity_id
_entity_poly.type
_entity_poly.pdbx_seq_one_letter_code
_entity_poly.pdbx_strand_id
1 'polypeptide(L)'
;MLNWWRNNPYPSSFDVIMNPTFTYNLINGGYDDGSIPYDAMNLISTVGAVPYNEFPVYTGGPGVDPDNYAWVWPNLSQWMMAPHNSADSYTYLGGHYINVPGDWYVIDLSNDTQWEYLKGLLASGYVVQFAYPVNLVFYIATDMDASSFLRWLNTLANRTGNQTFVEYVKEHFTENQTFVQEANYYFSYDKYTITNSMVDWAFDTWFDVWEKYYKIKYNKTAPFVFGGHAVTIVGYDDSKQTTDGNGVLIIANSWGSDWGDHGYFYISYDAARFGSAYRNSNGRAWVYVPKAADYTPSLMAVVGIEHPIRGETFDGVTIFDDNASAGYPVLAVPKRTGLPVGVMVDGENYYIPFMDFMINEFWFPIQLLPQGFNYTNYTLLSQYLVAFTRAYAQQKNMTYEEALEDLWYPHAHPYPDSPMAFDVTDLLDYIRYLVSNSDVAPMYATFYVNVSDGLPDDIAGDVYNFTLLININNHYVPIASLNQTISIPDGGNTLVALRVPVVKYENAPTNVTVNYGSFDVSVFSLVPLQNATVVIDDKSYPLSAEDGGYYYYATGIAQKLKLPAGTYNYTVVVTYPNGKEVTLPQRTVTIKEPVVYIQSPEPNVYNTSEITVSVKVVDALNVENVTAEVNGREYSLTYNATLGLYTGILNLTNGSYTMTVTAVDEEGNSGVATVHFVIHTEAKIEEISVNNETNVTVGVVGGSADVSVKDGTIVADVATSEGSVQVEVPVVNNAPSVMVNVTAVNKVASGESNVSLVAGWNTSVEVFEPEEEFVKTEDNKKIYSVTLRANVSLGENGVAVIALRDINISKVYVLKNGQKIQLTTDRDNPLGYYYVQNGIVFVVLKQDPVIEADGTKVVPVPRQEQGISLAALNFLGYRWYHMYREQFEELYNKSLELNISNETLAEALKLHNEAAEYYKQVLDLIGSDNVFDHLMDIRILSPLRKAYLAEIKAVKLLKEAIEEAEGS
;
A
#
# COMPACT_ATOMS: atom_id res chain seq x y z
N MET A 1 -11.63 22.08 28.88
CA MET A 1 -10.96 21.14 27.93
C MET A 1 -10.27 21.94 26.83
N LEU A 2 -9.24 21.37 26.21
CA LEU A 2 -8.16 22.13 25.55
C LEU A 2 -8.59 22.81 24.25
N ASN A 3 -8.02 24.00 23.99
CA ASN A 3 -8.44 24.84 22.87
C ASN A 3 -7.26 25.45 22.07
N TRP A 4 -6.03 25.00 22.28
CA TRP A 4 -4.86 25.36 21.47
C TRP A 4 -4.10 24.11 21.11
N TRP A 5 -4.39 23.62 19.92
CA TRP A 5 -3.37 23.00 19.10
C TRP A 5 -2.82 24.06 18.16
N ARG A 6 -1.60 23.83 17.68
CA ARG A 6 -0.94 24.72 16.72
C ARG A 6 -0.79 26.18 17.15
N ASN A 7 -0.46 26.41 18.43
CA ASN A 7 -0.19 27.73 19.02
C ASN A 7 -1.33 28.76 18.84
N ASN A 8 -2.59 28.31 18.80
CA ASN A 8 -3.76 29.19 18.65
C ASN A 8 -4.53 29.40 19.97
N PRO A 9 -4.17 30.39 20.81
CA PRO A 9 -4.88 30.65 22.07
C PRO A 9 -6.37 31.01 21.89
N TYR A 10 -6.75 31.53 20.72
CA TYR A 10 -8.10 32.08 20.44
C TYR A 10 -8.73 31.41 19.20
N PRO A 11 -9.12 30.12 19.29
CA PRO A 11 -9.78 29.43 18.18
C PRO A 11 -11.12 30.08 17.84
N SER A 12 -11.38 30.24 16.55
CA SER A 12 -12.58 30.87 15.99
C SER A 12 -13.45 29.92 15.16
N SER A 13 -13.05 28.64 15.09
CA SER A 13 -13.67 27.58 14.28
C SER A 13 -13.40 26.20 14.90
N PHE A 14 -14.18 25.19 14.52
CA PHE A 14 -14.16 23.86 15.16
C PHE A 14 -12.94 23.00 14.78
N ASP A 15 -12.29 23.28 13.65
CA ASP A 15 -11.10 22.59 13.14
C ASP A 15 -9.82 22.84 13.97
N VAL A 16 -9.86 23.80 14.90
CA VAL A 16 -8.79 24.17 15.84
C VAL A 16 -9.19 24.02 17.30
N ILE A 17 -10.32 23.37 17.59
CA ILE A 17 -10.79 23.03 18.94
C ILE A 17 -10.69 21.51 19.11
N MET A 18 -10.28 21.04 20.29
CA MET A 18 -10.23 19.61 20.61
C MET A 18 -11.62 18.98 20.62
N ASN A 19 -11.80 17.81 19.99
CA ASN A 19 -12.93 16.95 20.32
C ASN A 19 -12.69 16.28 21.70
N PRO A 20 -13.58 16.47 22.69
CA PRO A 20 -13.37 15.92 24.04
C PRO A 20 -13.65 14.41 24.10
N THR A 21 -14.67 13.94 23.36
CA THR A 21 -15.16 12.56 23.38
C THR A 21 -14.13 11.59 22.80
N PHE A 22 -13.39 11.99 21.76
CA PHE A 22 -12.27 11.20 21.21
C PHE A 22 -11.30 10.77 22.31
N THR A 23 -10.84 11.72 23.13
CA THR A 23 -9.89 11.43 24.21
C THR A 23 -10.57 10.72 25.37
N TYR A 24 -11.82 11.07 25.72
CA TYR A 24 -12.56 10.44 26.81
C TYR A 24 -12.72 8.92 26.61
N ASN A 25 -13.14 8.50 25.41
CA ASN A 25 -13.37 7.08 25.08
C ASN A 25 -12.09 6.23 25.13
N LEU A 26 -10.91 6.85 25.06
CA LEU A 26 -9.61 6.16 25.08
C LEU A 26 -9.00 6.03 26.50
N ILE A 27 -9.45 6.85 27.46
CA ILE A 27 -9.00 6.87 28.86
C ILE A 27 -9.74 5.79 29.68
N ASN A 28 -9.15 5.28 30.77
CA ASN A 28 -9.78 4.34 31.71
C ASN A 28 -10.43 3.12 31.02
N GLY A 29 -9.82 2.61 29.95
CA GLY A 29 -10.42 1.53 29.17
C GLY A 29 -11.66 1.91 28.34
N GLY A 30 -12.07 3.18 28.39
CA GLY A 30 -13.32 3.69 27.86
C GLY A 30 -14.47 3.65 28.87
N TYR A 31 -14.22 3.75 30.18
CA TYR A 31 -15.28 3.68 31.22
C TYR A 31 -15.49 5.02 31.97
N ASP A 32 -16.74 5.35 32.26
CA ASP A 32 -17.21 6.63 32.86
C ASP A 32 -17.03 6.71 34.40
N ASP A 33 -15.85 6.34 34.92
CA ASP A 33 -15.51 6.36 36.37
C ASP A 33 -14.65 7.57 36.79
N GLY A 34 -14.24 8.41 35.85
CA GLY A 34 -13.35 9.55 36.09
C GLY A 34 -11.87 9.19 36.20
N SER A 35 -11.00 10.07 35.69
CA SER A 35 -9.57 9.84 35.51
C SER A 35 -8.72 10.91 36.19
N ILE A 36 -7.47 10.57 36.53
CA ILE A 36 -6.47 11.58 36.87
C ILE A 36 -6.10 12.42 35.63
N PRO A 37 -5.80 13.73 35.77
CA PRO A 37 -5.43 14.58 34.64
C PRO A 37 -4.24 14.02 33.84
N TYR A 38 -3.27 13.39 34.52
CA TYR A 38 -2.05 12.82 33.95
C TYR A 38 -2.28 11.78 32.83
N ASP A 39 -3.44 11.11 32.79
CA ASP A 39 -3.68 10.04 31.81
C ASP A 39 -4.33 10.59 30.55
N ALA A 40 -5.29 11.51 30.69
CA ALA A 40 -5.74 12.34 29.57
C ALA A 40 -4.57 13.11 28.94
N MET A 41 -3.69 13.63 29.79
CA MET A 41 -2.46 14.31 29.41
C MET A 41 -1.51 13.39 28.62
N ASN A 42 -1.15 12.22 29.15
CA ASN A 42 -0.31 11.26 28.42
C ASN A 42 -0.96 10.79 27.10
N LEU A 43 -2.28 10.60 27.09
CA LEU A 43 -2.98 10.17 25.88
C LEU A 43 -2.89 11.21 24.77
N ILE A 44 -3.06 12.50 25.08
CA ILE A 44 -2.90 13.57 24.09
C ILE A 44 -1.43 13.77 23.70
N SER A 45 -0.45 13.45 24.55
CA SER A 45 0.96 13.41 24.13
C SER A 45 1.30 12.26 23.18
N THR A 46 0.74 11.08 23.41
CA THR A 46 1.10 9.83 22.69
C THR A 46 0.22 9.58 21.46
N VAL A 47 -1.10 9.64 21.61
CA VAL A 47 -2.07 9.50 20.52
C VAL A 47 -2.31 10.84 19.81
N GLY A 48 -2.24 11.95 20.54
CA GLY A 48 -2.84 13.21 20.08
C GLY A 48 -4.36 13.17 20.19
N ALA A 49 -5.05 14.04 19.45
CA ALA A 49 -6.51 14.03 19.35
C ALA A 49 -7.01 14.77 18.10
N VAL A 50 -8.29 14.58 17.77
CA VAL A 50 -8.92 15.08 16.54
C VAL A 50 -9.72 16.37 16.76
N PRO A 51 -9.88 17.22 15.73
CA PRO A 51 -10.68 18.44 15.83
C PRO A 51 -12.15 18.19 16.17
N TYR A 52 -12.80 19.18 16.78
CA TYR A 52 -14.15 19.08 17.35
C TYR A 52 -15.18 18.55 16.36
N ASN A 53 -15.10 18.97 15.09
CA ASN A 53 -16.03 18.56 14.02
C ASN A 53 -15.67 17.22 13.34
N GLU A 54 -14.52 16.62 13.63
CA GLU A 54 -14.07 15.38 12.99
C GLU A 54 -14.53 14.11 13.74
N PHE A 55 -15.24 14.26 14.87
CA PHE A 55 -15.73 13.17 15.70
C PHE A 55 -17.02 13.58 16.44
N PRO A 56 -17.90 12.65 16.85
CA PRO A 56 -19.10 12.98 17.64
C PRO A 56 -18.78 13.66 18.97
N VAL A 57 -19.77 14.35 19.55
CA VAL A 57 -19.68 14.96 20.88
C VAL A 57 -20.92 14.59 21.68
N TYR A 58 -20.73 13.86 22.78
CA TYR A 58 -21.79 13.47 23.70
C TYR A 58 -21.78 14.34 24.96
N THR A 59 -22.97 14.65 25.50
CA THR A 59 -23.17 15.64 26.58
C THR A 59 -23.85 15.08 27.83
N GLY A 60 -24.12 13.78 27.86
CA GLY A 60 -24.58 13.03 29.04
C GLY A 60 -24.03 11.60 28.97
N GLY A 61 -23.78 10.99 30.13
CA GLY A 61 -23.24 9.63 30.23
C GLY A 61 -24.27 8.51 29.96
N PRO A 62 -23.89 7.22 30.11
CA PRO A 62 -24.73 6.09 29.77
C PRO A 62 -25.99 6.00 30.66
N GLY A 63 -25.94 6.53 31.88
CA GLY A 63 -27.09 6.65 32.78
C GLY A 63 -28.07 7.79 32.45
N VAL A 64 -27.80 8.61 31.42
CA VAL A 64 -28.60 9.79 31.06
C VAL A 64 -29.25 9.64 29.69
N ASP A 65 -28.52 9.15 28.69
CA ASP A 65 -29.02 8.96 27.32
C ASP A 65 -28.48 7.63 26.71
N PRO A 66 -28.86 6.47 27.26
CA PRO A 66 -28.27 5.17 26.91
C PRO A 66 -28.43 4.76 25.45
N ASP A 67 -29.47 5.24 24.75
CA ASP A 67 -29.72 4.94 23.34
C ASP A 67 -28.84 5.79 22.38
N ASN A 68 -28.11 6.77 22.91
CA ASN A 68 -27.38 7.80 22.15
C ASN A 68 -25.92 7.96 22.62
N TYR A 69 -25.62 7.58 23.86
CA TYR A 69 -24.26 7.43 24.39
C TYR A 69 -23.60 6.17 23.80
N ALA A 70 -23.30 6.23 22.51
CA ALA A 70 -22.54 5.20 21.84
C ALA A 70 -21.05 5.31 22.24
N TRP A 71 -20.45 4.17 22.60
CA TRP A 71 -19.00 4.00 22.69
C TRP A 71 -18.37 4.04 21.28
N VAL A 72 -18.43 5.20 20.63
CA VAL A 72 -17.88 5.40 19.30
C VAL A 72 -16.37 5.27 19.38
N TRP A 73 -15.83 4.36 18.58
CA TRP A 73 -14.40 4.26 18.35
C TRP A 73 -13.94 5.18 17.21
N PRO A 74 -12.72 5.76 17.30
CA PRO A 74 -12.15 6.44 16.15
C PRO A 74 -11.87 5.47 15.02
N ASN A 75 -12.21 5.88 13.80
CA ASN A 75 -11.80 5.20 12.57
C ASN A 75 -10.34 5.51 12.23
N LEU A 76 -9.73 4.74 11.32
CA LEU A 76 -8.32 4.92 10.91
C LEU A 76 -7.99 6.36 10.45
N SER A 77 -8.92 7.08 9.80
CA SER A 77 -8.68 8.47 9.41
C SER A 77 -8.59 9.42 10.62
N GLN A 78 -9.45 9.22 11.62
CA GLN A 78 -9.39 9.95 12.90
C GLN A 78 -8.12 9.59 13.69
N TRP A 79 -7.76 8.30 13.72
CA TRP A 79 -6.48 7.84 14.28
C TRP A 79 -5.27 8.47 13.60
N MET A 80 -5.24 8.58 12.27
CA MET A 80 -4.15 9.23 11.55
C MET A 80 -4.15 10.76 11.74
N MET A 81 -5.30 11.40 11.92
CA MET A 81 -5.38 12.85 12.21
C MET A 81 -4.88 13.20 13.61
N ALA A 82 -5.10 12.34 14.61
CA ALA A 82 -4.80 12.65 16.01
C ALA A 82 -3.31 13.02 16.29
N PRO A 83 -2.31 12.26 15.80
CA PRO A 83 -0.88 12.58 15.92
C PRO A 83 -0.45 14.00 15.52
N HIS A 84 -1.10 14.62 14.53
CA HIS A 84 -0.79 15.99 14.09
C HIS A 84 -1.12 17.06 15.15
N ASN A 85 -1.84 16.69 16.21
CA ASN A 85 -2.24 17.60 17.29
C ASN A 85 -1.79 17.07 18.67
N SER A 86 -0.70 16.30 18.71
CA SER A 86 -0.06 15.79 19.93
C SER A 86 0.77 16.85 20.69
N ALA A 87 1.29 16.49 21.87
CA ALA A 87 2.16 17.33 22.72
C ALA A 87 3.66 16.92 22.66
N ASP A 88 4.54 17.85 23.03
CA ASP A 88 5.99 17.64 23.07
C ASP A 88 6.45 16.80 24.29
N SER A 89 7.64 16.19 24.24
CA SER A 89 7.96 14.96 25.02
C SER A 89 9.07 15.05 26.10
N TYR A 90 9.70 16.21 26.36
CA TYR A 90 11.04 16.34 26.95
C TYR A 90 11.23 16.93 28.37
N THR A 91 10.25 16.80 29.29
CA THR A 91 10.33 17.40 30.65
C THR A 91 10.58 16.40 31.79
N TYR A 92 11.64 16.68 32.56
CA TYR A 92 12.19 15.83 33.63
C TYR A 92 11.32 15.77 34.90
N LEU A 93 10.69 14.61 35.15
CA LEU A 93 10.14 14.28 36.48
C LEU A 93 11.25 13.83 37.43
N GLY A 94 11.36 14.53 38.58
CA GLY A 94 12.51 14.43 39.47
C GLY A 94 12.74 13.08 40.13
N GLY A 95 13.60 12.25 39.54
CA GLY A 95 14.23 11.09 40.17
C GLY A 95 13.69 9.71 39.77
N HIS A 96 12.64 9.63 38.96
CA HIS A 96 12.13 8.36 38.42
C HIS A 96 12.06 8.41 36.89
N TYR A 97 12.75 7.47 36.24
CA TYR A 97 12.59 7.22 34.81
C TYR A 97 11.24 6.52 34.57
N ILE A 98 10.22 7.30 34.25
CA ILE A 98 8.96 6.81 33.68
C ILE A 98 8.95 7.28 32.23
N ASN A 99 8.94 6.36 31.26
CA ASN A 99 8.89 6.69 29.84
C ASN A 99 7.49 7.16 29.44
N VAL A 100 7.14 8.40 29.78
CA VAL A 100 5.83 9.01 29.53
C VAL A 100 6.05 10.33 28.78
N PRO A 101 5.71 10.43 27.48
CA PRO A 101 5.86 11.67 26.74
C PRO A 101 4.99 12.80 27.31
N GLY A 102 5.58 13.98 27.57
CA GLY A 102 4.79 15.19 27.87
C GLY A 102 5.53 16.31 28.59
N ASP A 103 5.55 17.49 27.98
CA ASP A 103 6.08 18.73 28.57
C ASP A 103 5.11 19.41 29.55
N TRP A 104 4.94 18.76 30.69
CA TRP A 104 4.12 19.26 31.79
C TRP A 104 4.82 20.39 32.53
N TYR A 105 4.57 21.62 32.12
CA TYR A 105 4.80 22.80 32.96
C TYR A 105 3.84 22.76 34.16
N VAL A 106 4.30 22.09 35.22
CA VAL A 106 3.68 22.04 36.55
C VAL A 106 3.94 23.39 37.23
N ILE A 107 2.96 24.28 37.14
CA ILE A 107 2.97 25.59 37.80
C ILE A 107 2.71 25.38 39.29
N ASP A 108 3.72 25.61 40.13
CA ASP A 108 3.56 25.75 41.58
C ASP A 108 2.83 27.06 41.90
N LEU A 109 1.56 26.95 42.28
CA LEU A 109 0.69 28.09 42.57
C LEU A 109 1.14 28.85 43.83
N SER A 110 1.90 28.21 44.74
CA SER A 110 2.43 28.88 45.92
C SER A 110 3.59 29.81 45.57
N ASN A 111 4.29 29.60 44.45
CA ASN A 111 5.48 30.33 44.03
C ASN A 111 5.15 31.62 43.26
N ASP A 112 5.57 32.79 43.76
CA ASP A 112 5.25 34.10 43.13
C ASP A 112 5.71 34.24 41.67
N THR A 113 6.87 33.67 41.30
CA THR A 113 7.37 33.75 39.93
C THR A 113 6.54 32.89 38.98
N GLN A 114 6.13 31.70 39.42
CA GLN A 114 5.27 30.81 38.64
C GLN A 114 3.82 31.30 38.61
N TRP A 115 3.37 32.00 39.65
CA TRP A 115 2.07 32.66 39.70
C TRP A 115 1.96 33.82 38.68
N GLU A 116 2.96 34.69 38.59
CA GLU A 116 2.96 35.72 37.55
C GLU A 116 3.20 35.14 36.15
N TYR A 117 3.87 33.99 36.02
CA TYR A 117 3.94 33.23 34.76
C TYR A 117 2.57 32.65 34.36
N LEU A 118 1.80 32.09 35.30
CA LEU A 118 0.40 31.70 35.09
C LEU A 118 -0.44 32.88 34.59
N LYS A 119 -0.35 34.04 35.24
CA LYS A 119 -1.06 35.24 34.78
C LYS A 119 -0.58 35.71 33.40
N GLY A 120 0.72 35.62 33.09
CA GLY A 120 1.26 35.91 31.77
C GLY A 120 0.74 34.99 30.67
N LEU A 121 0.57 33.70 30.97
CA LEU A 121 -0.07 32.71 30.09
C LEU A 121 -1.55 33.05 29.88
N LEU A 122 -2.32 33.26 30.97
CA LEU A 122 -3.74 33.62 30.90
C LEU A 122 -3.97 34.93 30.11
N ALA A 123 -3.13 35.95 30.32
CA ALA A 123 -3.16 37.21 29.58
C ALA A 123 -2.76 37.06 28.10
N SER A 124 -2.03 36.00 27.75
CA SER A 124 -1.70 35.62 26.37
C SER A 124 -2.75 34.70 25.72
N GLY A 125 -3.84 34.40 26.44
CA GLY A 125 -4.97 33.59 25.95
C GLY A 125 -4.85 32.07 26.19
N TYR A 126 -3.84 31.63 26.94
CA TYR A 126 -3.77 30.25 27.41
C TYR A 126 -4.76 30.04 28.58
N VAL A 127 -5.11 28.79 28.88
CA VAL A 127 -6.08 28.39 29.91
C VAL A 127 -5.58 27.13 30.63
N VAL A 128 -5.40 27.17 31.95
CA VAL A 128 -4.56 26.18 32.66
C VAL A 128 -5.42 25.14 33.37
N GLN A 129 -5.08 23.86 33.23
CA GLN A 129 -5.85 22.77 33.84
C GLN A 129 -5.58 22.69 35.35
N PHE A 130 -6.63 22.46 36.13
CA PHE A 130 -6.63 22.49 37.59
C PHE A 130 -7.56 21.40 38.15
N ALA A 131 -7.33 20.97 39.39
CA ALA A 131 -8.16 19.98 40.08
C ALA A 131 -8.64 20.51 41.43
N TYR A 132 -9.96 20.69 41.59
CA TYR A 132 -10.55 21.13 42.86
C TYR A 132 -11.20 19.94 43.59
N PRO A 133 -11.02 19.77 44.91
CA PRO A 133 -11.70 18.71 45.66
C PRO A 133 -13.20 19.01 45.78
N VAL A 134 -14.06 18.10 45.31
CA VAL A 134 -15.52 18.19 45.44
C VAL A 134 -15.89 18.01 46.91
N ASN A 135 -15.95 19.12 47.63
CA ASN A 135 -16.46 19.24 48.99
C ASN A 135 -17.86 19.89 48.95
N LEU A 136 -18.51 20.12 50.09
CA LEU A 136 -19.80 20.81 50.07
C LEU A 136 -19.66 22.31 49.70
N VAL A 137 -18.52 22.94 49.94
CA VAL A 137 -18.26 24.34 49.57
C VAL A 137 -18.38 24.55 48.06
N PHE A 138 -17.95 23.56 47.26
CA PHE A 138 -18.11 23.56 45.81
C PHE A 138 -19.58 23.70 45.40
N TYR A 139 -20.49 22.90 45.99
CA TYR A 139 -21.93 22.99 45.73
C TYR A 139 -22.58 24.24 46.32
N ILE A 140 -22.11 24.69 47.49
CA ILE A 140 -22.63 25.88 48.18
C ILE A 140 -22.33 27.14 47.38
N ALA A 141 -21.07 27.34 46.96
CA ALA A 141 -20.64 28.56 46.29
C ALA A 141 -21.30 28.75 44.91
N THR A 142 -21.74 27.66 44.28
CA THR A 142 -22.10 27.63 42.86
C THR A 142 -23.61 27.61 42.61
N ASP A 143 -24.37 26.72 43.26
CA ASP A 143 -25.79 26.48 42.94
C ASP A 143 -26.78 26.78 44.08
N MET A 144 -26.33 26.96 45.33
CA MET A 144 -27.23 27.22 46.46
C MET A 144 -27.37 28.70 46.80
N ASP A 145 -28.56 29.10 47.26
CA ASP A 145 -28.75 30.29 48.10
C ASP A 145 -28.86 29.91 49.58
N ALA A 146 -28.66 30.87 50.48
CA ALA A 146 -28.70 30.62 51.93
C ALA A 146 -30.05 30.02 52.36
N SER A 147 -31.16 30.43 51.73
CA SER A 147 -32.50 29.87 51.99
C SER A 147 -32.61 28.39 51.64
N SER A 148 -31.98 27.96 50.56
CA SER A 148 -31.98 26.57 50.09
C SER A 148 -31.05 25.70 50.91
N PHE A 149 -29.89 26.22 51.32
CA PHE A 149 -28.98 25.54 52.24
C PHE A 149 -29.61 25.31 53.63
N LEU A 150 -30.24 26.32 54.22
CA LEU A 150 -30.95 26.19 55.51
C LEU A 150 -32.15 25.22 55.43
N ARG A 151 -32.80 25.14 54.26
CA ARG A 151 -33.85 24.14 53.96
C ARG A 151 -33.27 22.72 53.81
N TRP A 152 -32.10 22.61 53.20
CA TRP A 152 -31.35 21.35 53.05
C TRP A 152 -30.88 20.80 54.41
N LEU A 153 -30.35 21.64 55.30
CA LEU A 153 -29.97 21.25 56.68
C LEU A 153 -31.16 20.67 57.46
N ASN A 154 -32.32 21.34 57.43
CA ASN A 154 -33.55 20.81 58.03
C ASN A 154 -33.96 19.46 57.40
N THR A 155 -33.85 19.33 56.08
CA THR A 155 -34.18 18.09 55.35
C THR A 155 -33.23 16.96 55.74
N LEU A 156 -31.93 17.23 55.87
CA LEU A 156 -30.90 16.29 56.28
C LEU A 156 -31.14 15.79 57.71
N ALA A 157 -31.42 16.69 58.65
CA ALA A 157 -31.71 16.34 60.03
C ALA A 157 -32.94 15.42 60.13
N ASN A 158 -34.03 15.78 59.44
CA ASN A 158 -35.26 14.99 59.42
C ASN A 158 -35.06 13.58 58.83
N ARG A 159 -34.14 13.38 57.86
CA ARG A 159 -33.80 12.06 57.30
C ARG A 159 -33.20 11.08 58.32
N THR A 160 -32.74 11.54 59.48
CA THR A 160 -32.24 10.67 60.55
C THR A 160 -33.35 10.00 61.37
N GLY A 161 -34.52 10.64 61.49
CA GLY A 161 -35.53 10.25 62.48
C GLY A 161 -35.15 10.53 63.95
N ASN A 162 -34.02 11.19 64.20
CA ASN A 162 -33.52 11.50 65.55
C ASN A 162 -33.95 12.93 65.95
N GLN A 163 -34.96 13.02 66.82
CA GLN A 163 -35.53 14.30 67.27
C GLN A 163 -34.49 15.23 67.91
N THR A 164 -33.56 14.70 68.72
CA THR A 164 -32.51 15.50 69.37
C THR A 164 -31.54 16.09 68.34
N PHE A 165 -31.29 15.41 67.23
CA PHE A 165 -30.47 15.94 66.13
C PHE A 165 -31.23 17.01 65.33
N VAL A 166 -32.54 16.86 65.13
CA VAL A 166 -33.40 17.88 64.51
C VAL A 166 -33.45 19.16 65.36
N GLU A 167 -33.57 19.04 66.67
CA GLU A 167 -33.55 20.17 67.61
C GLU A 167 -32.19 20.87 67.64
N TYR A 168 -31.09 20.10 67.70
CA TYR A 168 -29.72 20.64 67.60
C TYR A 168 -29.50 21.44 66.30
N VAL A 169 -29.88 20.89 65.14
CA VAL A 169 -29.71 21.57 63.83
C VAL A 169 -30.53 22.87 63.74
N LYS A 170 -31.70 22.92 64.37
CA LYS A 170 -32.50 24.15 64.49
C LYS A 170 -31.81 25.19 65.36
N GLU A 171 -31.51 24.84 66.61
CA GLU A 171 -30.95 25.76 67.61
C GLU A 171 -29.61 26.36 67.16
N HIS A 172 -28.73 25.55 66.58
CA HIS A 172 -27.36 25.96 66.27
C HIS A 172 -27.22 26.61 64.88
N PHE A 173 -28.11 26.29 63.93
CA PHE A 173 -27.98 26.74 62.53
C PHE A 173 -29.24 27.44 62.02
N THR A 174 -30.37 26.73 61.92
CA THR A 174 -31.48 27.26 61.10
C THR A 174 -32.40 28.25 61.79
N GLU A 175 -32.28 28.39 63.10
CA GLU A 175 -32.97 29.41 63.91
C GLU A 175 -31.96 30.40 64.55
N ASN A 176 -30.66 30.05 64.54
CA ASN A 176 -29.54 30.90 64.98
C ASN A 176 -29.35 32.12 64.06
N GLN A 177 -29.67 33.32 64.58
CA GLN A 177 -29.61 34.57 63.81
C GLN A 177 -28.20 34.95 63.36
N THR A 178 -27.14 34.57 64.09
CA THR A 178 -25.75 34.86 63.70
C THR A 178 -25.35 33.99 62.51
N PHE A 179 -25.57 32.68 62.60
CA PHE A 179 -25.30 31.76 61.49
C PHE A 179 -26.11 32.10 60.24
N VAL A 180 -27.39 32.48 60.39
CA VAL A 180 -28.21 32.94 59.27
C VAL A 180 -27.67 34.24 58.65
N GLN A 181 -27.08 35.15 59.42
CA GLN A 181 -26.44 36.36 58.89
C GLN A 181 -25.14 36.03 58.14
N GLU A 182 -24.29 35.16 58.68
CA GLU A 182 -23.06 34.70 58.03
C GLU A 182 -23.35 33.95 56.72
N ALA A 183 -24.33 33.03 56.73
CA ALA A 183 -24.77 32.33 55.53
C ALA A 183 -25.33 33.31 54.48
N ASN A 184 -26.14 34.31 54.87
CA ASN A 184 -26.57 35.33 53.91
C ASN A 184 -25.40 36.20 53.40
N TYR A 185 -24.35 36.41 54.20
CA TYR A 185 -23.16 37.15 53.77
C TYR A 185 -22.38 36.39 52.70
N TYR A 186 -21.82 35.21 53.00
CA TYR A 186 -21.01 34.45 52.05
C TYR A 186 -21.75 34.10 50.75
N PHE A 187 -23.03 33.70 50.83
CA PHE A 187 -23.81 33.29 49.66
C PHE A 187 -24.25 34.48 48.78
N SER A 188 -24.09 35.74 49.23
CA SER A 188 -24.45 36.94 48.45
C SER A 188 -23.28 37.83 48.08
N TYR A 189 -22.22 37.86 48.90
CA TYR A 189 -21.02 38.66 48.65
C TYR A 189 -20.05 37.93 47.71
N ASP A 190 -19.67 36.70 48.04
CA ASP A 190 -18.78 35.84 47.25
C ASP A 190 -19.57 34.86 46.37
N LYS A 191 -20.73 35.26 45.84
CA LYS A 191 -21.55 34.38 44.99
C LYS A 191 -20.71 33.86 43.81
N TYR A 192 -20.84 32.57 43.50
CA TYR A 192 -20.06 31.84 42.49
C TYR A 192 -18.55 31.79 42.78
N THR A 193 -18.09 32.19 43.96
CA THR A 193 -16.68 32.43 44.27
C THR A 193 -16.24 31.63 45.50
N ILE A 194 -15.26 30.75 45.33
CA ILE A 194 -14.67 29.97 46.43
C ILE A 194 -13.56 30.81 47.08
N THR A 195 -13.69 31.07 48.38
CA THR A 195 -12.73 31.81 49.21
C THR A 195 -12.28 30.95 50.39
N ASN A 196 -11.06 31.14 50.90
CA ASN A 196 -10.53 30.42 52.06
C ASN A 196 -11.39 30.71 53.30
N SER A 197 -11.74 31.97 53.51
CA SER A 197 -12.64 32.37 54.59
C SER A 197 -14.05 31.73 54.50
N MET A 198 -14.57 31.44 53.30
CA MET A 198 -15.80 30.66 53.13
C MET A 198 -15.59 29.16 53.37
N VAL A 199 -14.45 28.62 52.96
CA VAL A 199 -14.07 27.22 53.20
C VAL A 199 -13.91 26.96 54.70
N ASP A 200 -13.14 27.78 55.40
CA ASP A 200 -12.90 27.69 56.85
C ASP A 200 -14.22 27.83 57.63
N TRP A 201 -15.09 28.79 57.26
CA TRP A 201 -16.43 28.93 57.85
C TRP A 201 -17.27 27.66 57.67
N ALA A 202 -17.21 27.00 56.51
CA ALA A 202 -17.93 25.75 56.26
C ALA A 202 -17.33 24.54 57.03
N PHE A 203 -16.03 24.53 57.31
CA PHE A 203 -15.42 23.55 58.23
C PHE A 203 -15.88 23.77 59.67
N ASP A 204 -15.66 24.98 60.21
CA ASP A 204 -15.90 25.31 61.63
C ASP A 204 -17.37 25.20 62.03
N THR A 205 -18.30 25.37 61.08
CA THR A 205 -19.75 25.34 61.36
C THR A 205 -20.44 24.08 60.85
N TRP A 206 -20.32 23.75 59.57
CA TRP A 206 -21.17 22.75 58.92
C TRP A 206 -20.66 21.32 59.05
N PHE A 207 -19.34 21.08 59.01
CA PHE A 207 -18.81 19.71 58.99
C PHE A 207 -19.23 18.88 60.21
N ASP A 208 -19.32 19.49 61.38
CA ASP A 208 -19.85 18.89 62.61
C ASP A 208 -21.28 18.33 62.43
N VAL A 209 -22.15 19.03 61.70
CA VAL A 209 -23.50 18.55 61.34
C VAL A 209 -23.44 17.34 60.42
N TRP A 210 -22.52 17.34 59.44
CA TRP A 210 -22.37 16.27 58.46
C TRP A 210 -21.79 14.99 59.09
N GLU A 211 -20.78 15.12 59.95
CA GLU A 211 -20.23 14.00 60.72
C GLU A 211 -21.29 13.41 61.65
N LYS A 212 -22.01 14.25 62.41
CA LYS A 212 -23.14 13.80 63.26
C LYS A 212 -24.22 13.09 62.45
N TYR A 213 -24.59 13.61 61.27
CA TYR A 213 -25.53 12.95 60.37
C TYR A 213 -25.04 11.56 59.94
N TYR A 214 -23.81 11.43 59.45
CA TYR A 214 -23.24 10.13 59.05
C TYR A 214 -23.16 9.16 60.22
N LYS A 215 -22.76 9.63 61.40
CA LYS A 215 -22.62 8.79 62.58
C LYS A 215 -23.96 8.29 63.10
N ILE A 216 -25.02 9.10 63.03
CA ILE A 216 -26.39 8.70 63.38
C ILE A 216 -27.00 7.79 62.30
N LYS A 217 -26.84 8.13 61.02
CA LYS A 217 -27.57 7.46 59.92
C LYS A 217 -26.91 6.16 59.45
N TYR A 218 -25.58 6.10 59.44
CA TYR A 218 -24.79 5.01 58.85
C TYR A 218 -23.76 4.39 59.81
N ASN A 219 -23.61 4.92 61.03
CA ASN A 219 -22.59 4.54 62.02
C ASN A 219 -21.12 4.70 61.55
N LYS A 220 -20.89 5.35 60.42
CA LYS A 220 -19.57 5.68 59.86
C LYS A 220 -19.16 7.11 60.22
N THR A 221 -17.88 7.44 60.10
CA THR A 221 -17.42 8.84 59.95
C THR A 221 -17.87 9.38 58.59
N ALA A 222 -17.99 10.70 58.46
CA ALA A 222 -18.32 11.33 57.17
C ALA A 222 -17.06 11.53 56.31
N PRO A 223 -17.13 11.28 54.98
CA PRO A 223 -16.21 11.92 54.05
C PRO A 223 -16.56 13.41 53.94
N PHE A 224 -15.55 14.29 54.06
CA PHE A 224 -15.69 15.72 53.77
C PHE A 224 -15.53 16.01 52.26
N VAL A 225 -14.55 15.36 51.63
CA VAL A 225 -14.35 15.36 50.19
C VAL A 225 -15.11 14.17 49.60
N PHE A 226 -15.94 14.42 48.59
CA PHE A 226 -16.73 13.43 47.87
C PHE A 226 -16.04 12.91 46.61
N GLY A 227 -15.08 13.66 46.08
CA GLY A 227 -14.25 13.29 44.92
C GLY A 227 -13.27 14.41 44.54
N GLY A 228 -12.51 14.22 43.47
CA GLY A 228 -11.79 15.29 42.78
C GLY A 228 -12.54 15.71 41.52
N HIS A 229 -12.45 16.98 41.11
CA HIS A 229 -13.04 17.47 39.87
C HIS A 229 -12.03 18.27 39.04
N ALA A 230 -11.96 17.94 37.75
CA ALA A 230 -11.02 18.51 36.80
C ALA A 230 -11.66 19.69 36.05
N VAL A 231 -11.09 20.89 36.23
CA VAL A 231 -11.66 22.17 35.77
C VAL A 231 -10.59 23.03 35.09
N THR A 232 -10.99 23.98 34.24
CA THR A 232 -10.04 24.77 33.45
C THR A 232 -10.03 26.24 33.90
N ILE A 233 -8.87 26.76 34.32
CA ILE A 233 -8.65 28.19 34.62
C ILE A 233 -8.59 28.94 33.29
N VAL A 234 -9.59 29.76 32.97
CA VAL A 234 -9.72 30.46 31.68
C VAL A 234 -9.33 31.95 31.72
N GLY A 235 -9.00 32.48 32.90
CA GLY A 235 -8.61 33.87 33.05
C GLY A 235 -8.43 34.26 34.51
N TYR A 236 -8.24 35.56 34.75
CA TYR A 236 -8.17 36.13 36.09
C TYR A 236 -8.76 37.55 36.10
N ASP A 237 -9.16 38.03 37.28
CA ASP A 237 -9.55 39.42 37.52
C ASP A 237 -8.88 39.93 38.81
N ASP A 238 -7.85 40.77 38.66
CA ASP A 238 -7.12 41.42 39.76
C ASP A 238 -7.98 42.46 40.53
N SER A 239 -9.14 42.84 39.99
CA SER A 239 -10.00 43.90 40.53
C SER A 239 -11.21 43.40 41.33
N LYS A 240 -11.66 42.15 41.11
CA LYS A 240 -12.76 41.56 41.87
C LYS A 240 -12.40 41.44 43.35
N GLN A 241 -13.22 42.07 44.19
CA GLN A 241 -13.11 41.98 45.64
C GLN A 241 -13.80 40.70 46.13
N THR A 242 -13.19 40.05 47.11
CA THR A 242 -13.68 38.84 47.80
C THR A 242 -13.40 38.96 49.30
N THR A 243 -13.93 38.05 50.12
CA THR A 243 -13.59 38.00 51.56
C THR A 243 -12.10 37.78 51.85
N ASP A 244 -11.32 37.18 50.94
CA ASP A 244 -9.87 37.00 51.11
C ASP A 244 -9.04 38.20 50.59
N GLY A 245 -9.69 39.20 49.98
CA GLY A 245 -9.05 40.36 49.35
C GLY A 245 -9.37 40.49 47.86
N ASN A 246 -8.52 41.21 47.12
CA ASN A 246 -8.70 41.42 45.69
C ASN A 246 -8.01 40.30 44.88
N GLY A 247 -8.68 39.78 43.86
CA GLY A 247 -8.11 38.84 42.89
C GLY A 247 -8.83 37.50 42.85
N VAL A 248 -9.34 37.11 41.68
CA VAL A 248 -9.86 35.76 41.42
C VAL A 248 -9.25 35.15 40.16
N LEU A 249 -9.10 33.82 40.17
CA LEU A 249 -9.06 33.02 38.96
C LEU A 249 -10.50 32.79 38.46
N ILE A 250 -10.68 32.83 37.14
CA ILE A 250 -11.94 32.52 36.45
C ILE A 250 -11.86 31.07 35.97
N ILE A 251 -12.81 30.23 36.36
CA ILE A 251 -12.80 28.79 36.11
C ILE A 251 -14.02 28.41 35.25
N ALA A 252 -13.77 27.72 34.14
CA ALA A 252 -14.81 27.07 33.35
C ALA A 252 -15.10 25.67 33.91
N ASN A 253 -16.38 25.36 34.14
CA ASN A 253 -16.85 24.04 34.52
C ASN A 253 -17.35 23.25 33.29
N SER A 254 -17.51 21.94 33.42
CA SER A 254 -18.00 21.02 32.38
C SER A 254 -19.49 20.68 32.50
N TRP A 255 -20.24 21.30 33.42
CA TRP A 255 -21.63 20.96 33.75
C TRP A 255 -22.69 21.81 33.00
N GLY A 256 -22.33 22.41 31.87
CA GLY A 256 -23.23 23.18 31.00
C GLY A 256 -23.43 24.65 31.40
N SER A 257 -24.13 25.41 30.54
CA SER A 257 -24.36 26.85 30.71
C SER A 257 -25.34 27.23 31.81
N ASP A 258 -26.18 26.29 32.24
CA ASP A 258 -27.28 26.56 33.17
C ASP A 258 -26.84 26.42 34.65
N TRP A 259 -25.57 26.05 34.86
CA TRP A 259 -24.91 25.84 36.14
C TRP A 259 -24.06 27.05 36.55
N GLY A 260 -24.00 27.37 37.85
CA GLY A 260 -23.13 28.44 38.35
C GLY A 260 -23.40 29.82 37.72
N ASP A 261 -22.34 30.54 37.36
CA ASP A 261 -22.41 31.78 36.57
C ASP A 261 -22.24 31.46 35.09
N HIS A 262 -23.31 31.05 34.41
CA HIS A 262 -23.33 30.74 32.98
C HIS A 262 -22.30 29.66 32.54
N GLY A 263 -22.06 28.66 33.40
CA GLY A 263 -21.05 27.61 33.24
C GLY A 263 -19.70 27.90 33.93
N TYR A 264 -19.54 29.08 34.53
CA TYR A 264 -18.31 29.50 35.22
C TYR A 264 -18.47 29.54 36.74
N PHE A 265 -17.33 29.46 37.43
CA PHE A 265 -17.19 29.86 38.83
C PHE A 265 -15.82 30.51 39.03
N TYR A 266 -15.57 31.02 40.23
CA TYR A 266 -14.37 31.78 40.56
C TYR A 266 -13.68 31.18 41.79
N ILE A 267 -12.37 31.35 41.91
CA ILE A 267 -11.59 30.99 43.10
C ILE A 267 -10.72 32.18 43.46
N SER A 268 -10.71 32.63 44.71
CA SER A 268 -9.81 33.71 45.16
C SER A 268 -8.34 33.33 44.96
N TYR A 269 -7.47 34.31 44.83
CA TYR A 269 -6.03 34.05 44.76
C TYR A 269 -5.52 33.33 46.02
N ASP A 270 -6.02 33.67 47.21
CA ASP A 270 -5.60 33.02 48.45
C ASP A 270 -6.04 31.54 48.51
N ALA A 271 -7.27 31.24 48.07
CA ALA A 271 -7.78 29.87 47.99
C ALA A 271 -7.07 29.04 46.91
N ALA A 272 -6.74 29.64 45.76
CA ALA A 272 -6.02 28.96 44.69
C ALA A 272 -4.55 28.63 45.08
N ARG A 273 -3.88 29.56 45.77
CA ARG A 273 -2.44 29.45 46.10
C ARG A 273 -2.16 28.73 47.42
N PHE A 274 -2.99 28.96 48.44
CA PHE A 274 -2.69 28.61 49.83
C PHE A 274 -3.80 27.82 50.55
N GLY A 275 -4.85 27.41 49.81
CA GLY A 275 -6.02 26.70 50.35
C GLY A 275 -5.67 25.52 51.26
N SER A 276 -5.85 25.75 52.56
CA SER A 276 -5.35 24.92 53.68
C SER A 276 -5.99 23.54 53.73
N ALA A 277 -7.29 23.47 53.43
CA ALA A 277 -8.18 22.33 53.60
C ALA A 277 -7.59 20.97 53.23
N TYR A 278 -7.27 20.77 51.95
CA TYR A 278 -6.82 19.49 51.39
C TYR A 278 -5.81 19.66 50.24
N ARG A 279 -5.07 20.77 50.20
CA ARG A 279 -4.13 21.16 49.12
C ARG A 279 -4.80 21.17 47.74
N ASN A 280 -5.51 22.25 47.43
CA ASN A 280 -6.17 22.44 46.13
C ASN A 280 -5.21 22.11 44.97
N SER A 281 -5.57 21.14 44.12
CA SER A 281 -4.75 20.66 43.00
C SER A 281 -3.31 20.25 43.39
N ASN A 282 -3.09 19.81 44.64
CA ASN A 282 -1.77 19.59 45.25
C ASN A 282 -0.81 20.82 45.17
N GLY A 283 -1.37 22.03 45.12
CA GLY A 283 -0.62 23.29 44.94
C GLY A 283 -0.16 23.53 43.49
N ARG A 284 -0.70 22.79 42.52
CA ARG A 284 -0.20 22.74 41.14
C ARG A 284 -1.30 23.04 40.13
N ALA A 285 -0.94 23.68 39.02
CA ALA A 285 -1.75 23.70 37.81
C ALA A 285 -0.90 23.23 36.62
N TRP A 286 -1.54 22.69 35.58
CA TRP A 286 -0.86 22.05 34.44
C TRP A 286 -1.16 22.80 33.15
N VAL A 287 -0.10 23.23 32.46
CA VAL A 287 -0.17 23.75 31.09
C VAL A 287 0.09 22.60 30.12
N TYR A 288 -0.68 22.53 29.05
CA TYR A 288 -0.46 21.64 27.92
C TYR A 288 0.35 22.38 26.85
N VAL A 289 1.41 21.77 26.31
CA VAL A 289 2.19 22.37 25.22
C VAL A 289 2.02 21.50 23.96
N PRO A 290 1.30 21.97 22.92
CA PRO A 290 1.23 21.23 21.67
C PRO A 290 2.62 21.15 21.01
N LYS A 291 2.84 20.14 20.17
CA LYS A 291 3.93 20.18 19.19
C LYS A 291 3.76 21.40 18.26
N ALA A 292 4.81 21.71 17.49
CA ALA A 292 4.88 22.88 16.61
C ALA A 292 3.62 23.09 15.73
N ALA A 293 3.37 24.34 15.31
CA ALA A 293 2.10 24.71 14.67
C ALA A 293 1.85 24.09 13.28
N ASP A 294 2.90 23.55 12.69
CA ASP A 294 2.98 22.81 11.44
C ASP A 294 3.43 21.35 11.65
N TYR A 295 3.39 20.85 12.89
CA TYR A 295 3.87 19.51 13.22
C TYR A 295 3.15 18.41 12.44
N THR A 296 3.96 17.57 11.81
CA THR A 296 3.52 16.52 10.90
C THR A 296 4.44 15.32 11.17
N PRO A 297 3.96 14.23 11.82
CA PRO A 297 4.78 13.07 12.18
C PRO A 297 5.66 12.59 11.03
N SER A 298 6.95 12.36 11.27
CA SER A 298 7.85 11.84 10.24
C SER A 298 7.69 10.33 10.03
N LEU A 299 7.29 9.62 11.08
CA LEU A 299 6.99 8.19 11.05
C LEU A 299 5.72 7.91 11.88
N MET A 300 4.76 7.20 11.30
CA MET A 300 3.61 6.64 12.02
C MET A 300 3.67 5.11 12.05
N ALA A 301 3.16 4.53 13.13
CA ALA A 301 2.86 3.11 13.24
C ALA A 301 1.34 2.93 13.31
N VAL A 302 0.77 2.29 12.30
CA VAL A 302 -0.61 1.82 12.32
C VAL A 302 -0.62 0.41 12.91
N VAL A 303 -1.50 0.12 13.88
CA VAL A 303 -1.65 -1.20 14.52
C VAL A 303 -3.13 -1.52 14.68
N GLY A 304 -3.59 -2.62 14.10
CA GLY A 304 -4.85 -3.25 14.46
C GLY A 304 -4.63 -4.24 15.59
N ILE A 305 -5.52 -4.22 16.59
CA ILE A 305 -5.62 -5.25 17.62
C ILE A 305 -7.09 -5.59 17.75
N GLU A 306 -7.42 -6.88 17.77
CA GLU A 306 -8.71 -7.42 18.16
C GLU A 306 -8.49 -8.17 19.48
N HIS A 307 -9.17 -7.76 20.56
CA HIS A 307 -9.23 -8.49 21.83
C HIS A 307 -10.57 -8.19 22.48
N PRO A 308 -11.32 -9.19 23.01
CA PRO A 308 -12.61 -8.94 23.66
C PRO A 308 -12.51 -8.02 24.89
N ILE A 309 -11.41 -8.11 25.62
CA ILE A 309 -11.15 -7.32 26.82
C ILE A 309 -9.81 -6.58 26.63
N ARG A 310 -9.86 -5.27 26.40
CA ARG A 310 -8.63 -4.45 26.21
C ARG A 310 -7.84 -4.27 27.53
N GLY A 311 -8.38 -4.71 28.66
CA GLY A 311 -7.75 -4.57 29.97
C GLY A 311 -6.56 -5.50 30.14
N GLU A 312 -6.64 -6.71 29.59
CA GLU A 312 -5.62 -7.75 29.69
C GLU A 312 -4.43 -7.54 28.74
N THR A 313 -4.62 -6.80 27.64
CA THR A 313 -3.55 -6.58 26.65
C THR A 313 -2.48 -5.59 27.10
N PHE A 314 -2.71 -4.92 28.23
CA PHE A 314 -1.74 -4.11 28.96
C PHE A 314 -1.20 -4.90 30.18
N ASP A 315 0.12 -4.95 30.32
CA ASP A 315 0.82 -5.87 31.23
C ASP A 315 0.58 -5.56 32.74
N GLY A 316 -0.49 -6.13 33.31
CA GLY A 316 -0.37 -6.98 34.50
C GLY A 316 -0.64 -6.39 35.90
N VAL A 317 -1.19 -7.24 36.77
CA VAL A 317 -1.47 -6.97 38.20
C VAL A 317 -0.17 -6.85 39.02
N THR A 318 -0.15 -5.98 40.03
CA THR A 318 0.92 -5.87 41.04
C THR A 318 0.31 -5.80 42.45
N ILE A 319 1.10 -5.92 43.53
CA ILE A 319 0.59 -6.00 44.93
C ILE A 319 1.40 -5.11 45.90
N PHE A 320 0.73 -4.37 46.78
CA PHE A 320 1.29 -3.69 47.97
C PHE A 320 0.87 -4.40 49.28
N ASP A 321 1.64 -4.20 50.36
CA ASP A 321 1.38 -4.69 51.73
C ASP A 321 1.38 -3.52 52.74
N ASP A 322 0.65 -2.46 52.39
CA ASP A 322 0.56 -1.26 53.23
C ASP A 322 -0.51 -1.43 54.31
N ASN A 323 -0.05 -1.60 55.55
CA ASN A 323 -0.86 -1.77 56.77
C ASN A 323 -1.60 -0.46 57.20
N ALA A 324 -1.99 0.38 56.25
CA ALA A 324 -2.41 1.77 56.44
C ALA A 324 -3.94 1.98 56.25
N SER A 325 -4.69 1.68 57.32
CA SER A 325 -5.88 2.46 57.72
C SER A 325 -7.12 2.55 56.80
N ALA A 326 -7.75 1.43 56.39
CA ALA A 326 -9.20 1.43 56.10
C ALA A 326 -9.96 0.06 56.11
N GLY A 327 -9.85 -0.77 57.15
CA GLY A 327 -10.88 -1.79 57.48
C GLY A 327 -11.17 -2.96 56.52
N TYR A 328 -10.67 -2.94 55.28
CA TYR A 328 -10.83 -3.97 54.26
C TYR A 328 -9.45 -4.32 53.68
N PRO A 329 -9.01 -5.58 53.73
CA PRO A 329 -7.81 -6.02 53.03
C PRO A 329 -8.14 -6.24 51.55
N VAL A 330 -7.62 -5.37 50.70
CA VAL A 330 -7.91 -5.32 49.25
C VAL A 330 -6.60 -5.42 48.49
N LEU A 331 -6.59 -6.19 47.40
CA LEU A 331 -5.54 -6.12 46.40
C LEU A 331 -5.75 -4.85 45.59
N ALA A 332 -4.82 -3.89 45.65
CA ALA A 332 -4.91 -2.67 44.86
C ALA A 332 -3.50 -2.18 44.51
N VAL A 333 -3.15 -2.24 43.22
CA VAL A 333 -2.00 -1.51 42.65
C VAL A 333 -2.34 -1.07 41.23
N PRO A 334 -2.27 0.23 40.91
CA PRO A 334 -2.15 0.68 39.53
C PRO A 334 -0.74 0.39 39.01
N LYS A 335 -0.61 -0.55 38.07
CA LYS A 335 0.57 -0.62 37.22
C LYS A 335 0.31 0.21 35.97
N ARG A 336 1.27 1.08 35.64
CA ARG A 336 1.27 1.84 34.38
C ARG A 336 1.82 0.95 33.27
N THR A 337 0.96 0.57 32.35
CA THR A 337 1.32 -0.11 31.11
C THR A 337 0.42 0.35 29.97
N GLY A 338 1.04 0.74 28.86
CA GLY A 338 0.40 0.92 27.58
C GLY A 338 0.84 -0.14 26.56
N LEU A 339 0.48 0.08 25.30
CA LEU A 339 0.94 -0.65 24.13
C LEU A 339 2.35 -0.17 23.72
N PRO A 340 3.43 -0.95 23.96
CA PRO A 340 4.76 -0.57 23.51
C PRO A 340 4.88 -0.77 21.99
N VAL A 341 5.02 0.34 21.25
CA VAL A 341 5.48 0.33 19.86
C VAL A 341 6.89 0.90 19.81
N GLY A 342 7.82 0.17 19.20
CA GLY A 342 9.23 0.44 19.34
C GLY A 342 10.10 -0.06 18.19
N VAL A 343 11.41 0.06 18.38
CA VAL A 343 12.44 -0.41 17.45
C VAL A 343 13.57 -1.11 18.20
N MET A 344 14.01 -2.24 17.64
CA MET A 344 15.22 -2.95 18.03
C MET A 344 16.29 -2.72 16.96
N VAL A 345 17.48 -2.31 17.40
CA VAL A 345 18.65 -2.04 16.57
C VAL A 345 19.87 -2.63 17.27
N ASP A 346 20.54 -3.58 16.62
CA ASP A 346 21.77 -4.21 17.14
C ASP A 346 21.65 -4.87 18.53
N GLY A 347 20.42 -5.20 18.96
CA GLY A 347 20.13 -5.82 20.27
C GLY A 347 19.71 -4.82 21.35
N GLU A 348 19.98 -3.52 21.15
CA GLU A 348 19.39 -2.44 21.95
C GLU A 348 17.94 -2.19 21.52
N ASN A 349 17.07 -1.81 22.47
CA ASN A 349 15.65 -1.57 22.21
C ASN A 349 15.16 -0.24 22.80
N TYR A 350 14.32 0.45 22.04
CA TYR A 350 13.60 1.65 22.47
C TYR A 350 12.13 1.54 22.05
N TYR A 351 11.22 2.07 22.85
CA TYR A 351 9.79 2.05 22.57
C TYR A 351 9.10 3.26 23.20
N ILE A 352 7.96 3.61 22.61
CA ILE A 352 7.02 4.59 23.13
C ILE A 352 5.78 3.79 23.59
N PRO A 353 5.32 3.93 24.84
CA PRO A 353 4.10 3.28 25.31
C PRO A 353 2.89 4.17 24.99
N PHE A 354 2.06 3.73 24.05
CA PHE A 354 0.78 4.38 23.73
C PHE A 354 -0.31 3.84 24.64
N MET A 355 -1.32 4.63 25.01
CA MET A 355 -2.37 4.20 25.93
C MET A 355 -1.87 3.81 27.34
N ASP A 356 -0.75 4.35 27.83
CA ASP A 356 -0.31 4.17 29.23
C ASP A 356 -1.17 5.01 30.19
N PHE A 357 -2.27 4.45 30.67
CA PHE A 357 -3.14 5.05 31.69
C PHE A 357 -3.03 4.33 33.04
N MET A 358 -3.38 5.02 34.12
CA MET A 358 -3.62 4.40 35.42
C MET A 358 -4.90 3.59 35.32
N ILE A 359 -4.77 2.27 35.11
CA ILE A 359 -5.91 1.37 35.22
C ILE A 359 -6.47 1.50 36.65
N ASN A 360 -7.77 1.78 36.77
CA ASN A 360 -8.45 1.87 38.06
C ASN A 360 -8.25 0.57 38.84
N GLU A 361 -8.11 0.70 40.16
CA GLU A 361 -7.70 -0.37 41.07
C GLU A 361 -8.57 -1.63 40.88
N PHE A 362 -7.94 -2.79 40.71
CA PHE A 362 -8.67 -4.06 40.66
C PHE A 362 -9.05 -4.51 42.08
N TRP A 363 -10.19 -4.04 42.61
CA TRP A 363 -10.65 -4.19 44.01
C TRP A 363 -11.01 -5.64 44.44
N PHE A 364 -10.08 -6.60 44.35
CA PHE A 364 -10.32 -7.98 44.80
C PHE A 364 -10.14 -8.12 46.33
N PRO A 365 -11.18 -8.52 47.09
CA PRO A 365 -11.08 -8.69 48.54
C PRO A 365 -10.21 -9.90 48.91
N ILE A 366 -9.17 -9.70 49.74
CA ILE A 366 -8.22 -10.79 50.08
C ILE A 366 -8.89 -11.96 50.82
N GLN A 367 -10.06 -11.73 51.44
CA GLN A 367 -10.85 -12.77 52.12
C GLN A 367 -11.46 -13.79 51.16
N LEU A 368 -11.46 -13.52 49.84
CA LEU A 368 -11.85 -14.47 48.79
C LEU A 368 -10.67 -15.36 48.33
N LEU A 369 -9.44 -15.09 48.77
CA LEU A 369 -8.31 -16.00 48.57
C LEU A 369 -8.31 -17.13 49.63
N PRO A 370 -7.82 -18.34 49.30
CA PRO A 370 -7.63 -19.40 50.29
C PRO A 370 -6.63 -19.01 51.39
N GLN A 371 -6.83 -19.50 52.62
CA GLN A 371 -5.87 -19.25 53.70
C GLN A 371 -4.49 -19.84 53.35
N GLY A 372 -3.45 -18.99 53.40
CA GLY A 372 -2.08 -19.37 53.04
C GLY A 372 -1.79 -19.35 51.53
N PHE A 373 -2.69 -18.81 50.71
CA PHE A 373 -2.44 -18.61 49.28
C PHE A 373 -1.25 -17.66 49.05
N ASN A 374 -0.29 -18.06 48.22
CA ASN A 374 0.87 -17.22 47.90
C ASN A 374 0.55 -16.25 46.76
N TYR A 375 -0.02 -15.10 47.12
CA TYR A 375 -0.36 -14.03 46.19
C TYR A 375 0.86 -13.41 45.45
N THR A 376 2.09 -13.62 45.94
CA THR A 376 3.31 -13.14 45.24
C THR A 376 3.68 -13.97 44.00
N ASN A 377 3.00 -15.09 43.75
CA ASN A 377 3.15 -15.87 42.53
C ASN A 377 2.05 -15.45 41.53
N TYR A 378 2.39 -14.53 40.62
CA TYR A 378 1.45 -13.98 39.63
C TYR A 378 0.74 -15.04 38.80
N THR A 379 1.44 -16.06 38.28
CA THR A 379 0.82 -17.15 37.50
C THR A 379 -0.22 -17.92 38.30
N LEU A 380 0.05 -18.18 39.59
CA LEU A 380 -0.91 -18.84 40.48
C LEU A 380 -2.09 -17.92 40.82
N LEU A 381 -1.84 -16.61 40.98
CA LEU A 381 -2.88 -15.61 41.24
C LEU A 381 -3.83 -15.47 40.04
N SER A 382 -3.33 -15.25 38.82
CA SER A 382 -4.18 -15.17 37.62
C SER A 382 -5.02 -16.45 37.46
N GLN A 383 -4.41 -17.64 37.57
CA GLN A 383 -5.15 -18.91 37.53
C GLN A 383 -6.25 -19.03 38.60
N TYR A 384 -6.05 -18.45 39.79
CA TYR A 384 -7.08 -18.43 40.83
C TYR A 384 -8.20 -17.43 40.52
N LEU A 385 -7.86 -16.23 40.06
CA LEU A 385 -8.80 -15.18 39.67
C LEU A 385 -9.76 -15.67 38.58
N VAL A 386 -9.20 -16.26 37.53
CA VAL A 386 -9.95 -16.90 36.43
C VAL A 386 -10.88 -18.00 36.95
N ALA A 387 -10.36 -18.92 37.77
CA ALA A 387 -11.16 -20.01 38.33
C ALA A 387 -12.28 -19.51 39.27
N PHE A 388 -12.05 -18.42 40.00
CA PHE A 388 -13.04 -17.76 40.83
C PHE A 388 -14.14 -17.11 40.00
N THR A 389 -13.78 -16.30 39.00
CA THR A 389 -14.74 -15.64 38.10
C THR A 389 -15.59 -16.66 37.33
N ARG A 390 -14.98 -17.74 36.83
CA ARG A 390 -15.71 -18.87 36.19
C ARG A 390 -16.72 -19.53 37.13
N ALA A 391 -16.37 -19.70 38.41
CA ALA A 391 -17.30 -20.24 39.41
C ALA A 391 -18.42 -19.23 39.78
N TYR A 392 -18.11 -17.94 39.80
CA TYR A 392 -19.07 -16.87 40.04
C TYR A 392 -20.09 -16.75 38.89
N ALA A 393 -19.61 -16.80 37.63
CA ALA A 393 -20.43 -16.82 36.43
C ALA A 393 -21.48 -17.95 36.48
N GLN A 394 -21.01 -19.18 36.78
CA GLN A 394 -21.85 -20.36 36.95
C GLN A 394 -22.84 -20.23 38.12
N GLN A 395 -22.45 -19.59 39.22
CA GLN A 395 -23.32 -19.35 40.38
C GLN A 395 -24.44 -18.34 40.06
N LYS A 396 -24.15 -17.32 39.23
CA LYS A 396 -25.08 -16.25 38.87
C LYS A 396 -25.94 -16.53 37.64
N ASN A 397 -25.58 -17.54 36.83
CA ASN A 397 -26.16 -17.79 35.51
C ASN A 397 -25.94 -16.59 34.57
N MET A 398 -24.66 -16.22 34.42
CA MET A 398 -24.15 -15.20 33.51
C MET A 398 -22.94 -15.77 32.76
N THR A 399 -22.51 -15.11 31.69
CA THR A 399 -21.28 -15.42 30.95
C THR A 399 -20.02 -15.09 31.77
N TYR A 400 -18.84 -15.38 31.25
CA TYR A 400 -17.59 -15.08 31.97
C TYR A 400 -17.32 -13.56 31.95
N GLU A 401 -17.65 -12.92 30.83
CA GLU A 401 -17.56 -11.51 30.53
C GLU A 401 -18.53 -10.70 31.42
N GLU A 402 -19.81 -11.11 31.48
CA GLU A 402 -20.79 -10.53 32.42
C GLU A 402 -20.38 -10.72 33.89
N ALA A 403 -19.61 -11.77 34.20
CA ALA A 403 -19.09 -12.01 35.56
C ALA A 403 -17.88 -11.14 35.91
N LEU A 404 -17.01 -10.81 34.94
CA LEU A 404 -15.94 -9.84 35.12
C LEU A 404 -16.52 -8.43 35.36
N GLU A 405 -17.59 -8.06 34.64
CA GLU A 405 -18.35 -6.82 34.87
C GLU A 405 -18.93 -6.74 36.30
N ASP A 406 -19.70 -7.75 36.73
CA ASP A 406 -20.34 -7.78 38.06
C ASP A 406 -19.33 -7.96 39.22
N LEU A 407 -18.07 -8.34 38.91
CA LEU A 407 -16.95 -8.40 39.87
C LEU A 407 -16.02 -7.18 39.84
N TRP A 408 -16.30 -6.18 39.01
CA TRP A 408 -15.51 -4.94 38.90
C TRP A 408 -14.04 -5.21 38.54
N TYR A 409 -13.80 -6.15 37.62
CA TYR A 409 -12.55 -6.16 36.87
C TYR A 409 -12.46 -4.87 36.04
N PRO A 410 -11.25 -4.33 35.80
CA PRO A 410 -11.08 -3.15 34.95
C PRO A 410 -11.34 -3.49 33.48
N HIS A 411 -12.62 -3.61 33.13
CA HIS A 411 -13.09 -3.77 31.76
C HIS A 411 -12.78 -2.51 30.96
N ALA A 412 -11.65 -2.55 30.27
CA ALA A 412 -11.52 -1.79 29.04
C ALA A 412 -12.30 -2.52 27.94
N HIS A 413 -13.23 -1.79 27.31
CA HIS A 413 -14.02 -2.26 26.18
C HIS A 413 -13.13 -2.83 25.06
N PRO A 414 -13.67 -3.72 24.19
CA PRO A 414 -12.96 -4.24 23.03
C PRO A 414 -12.20 -3.13 22.27
N TYR A 415 -11.05 -3.48 21.69
CA TYR A 415 -10.34 -2.57 20.80
C TYR A 415 -11.24 -2.10 19.65
N PRO A 416 -10.96 -0.93 19.05
CA PRO A 416 -11.66 -0.45 17.87
C PRO A 416 -11.61 -1.45 16.71
N ASP A 417 -12.75 -1.64 16.02
CA ASP A 417 -12.89 -2.37 14.75
C ASP A 417 -12.03 -1.80 13.60
N SER A 418 -11.21 -0.77 13.86
CA SER A 418 -10.32 -0.16 12.88
C SER A 418 -8.91 0.03 13.48
N PRO A 419 -7.85 -0.17 12.67
CA PRO A 419 -6.49 0.04 13.11
C PRO A 419 -6.23 1.43 13.70
N MET A 420 -5.55 1.43 14.83
CA MET A 420 -5.08 2.63 15.53
C MET A 420 -3.82 3.17 14.85
N ALA A 421 -3.51 4.45 14.99
CA ALA A 421 -2.30 5.05 14.42
C ALA A 421 -1.58 5.91 15.48
N PHE A 422 -0.26 5.78 15.50
CA PHE A 422 0.60 6.27 16.57
C PHE A 422 1.80 7.04 16.01
N ASP A 423 2.14 8.18 16.62
CA ASP A 423 3.34 8.95 16.27
C ASP A 423 4.58 8.25 16.83
N VAL A 424 5.43 7.74 15.93
CA VAL A 424 6.66 7.03 16.28
C VAL A 424 7.89 7.73 15.70
N THR A 425 7.79 9.04 15.48
CA THR A 425 8.87 9.90 14.97
C THR A 425 10.16 9.75 15.79
N ASP A 426 10.06 9.73 17.12
CA ASP A 426 11.19 9.64 18.05
C ASP A 426 11.98 8.32 17.89
N LEU A 427 11.37 7.26 17.32
CA LEU A 427 12.10 6.03 16.97
C LEU A 427 13.14 6.29 15.85
N LEU A 428 12.90 7.22 14.93
CA LEU A 428 13.90 7.64 13.95
C LEU A 428 15.10 8.31 14.62
N ASP A 429 14.84 9.22 15.57
CA ASP A 429 15.92 9.91 16.29
C ASP A 429 16.72 8.98 17.21
N TYR A 430 16.09 7.96 17.77
CA TYR A 430 16.81 6.87 18.44
C TYR A 430 17.71 6.08 17.48
N ILE A 431 17.23 5.71 16.27
CA ILE A 431 18.08 5.06 15.25
C ILE A 431 19.24 6.01 14.85
N ARG A 432 18.98 7.30 14.64
CA ARG A 432 20.01 8.30 14.30
C ARG A 432 21.08 8.40 15.39
N TYR A 433 20.67 8.43 16.66
CA TYR A 433 21.57 8.42 17.82
C TYR A 433 22.42 7.16 17.84
N LEU A 434 21.80 5.97 17.80
CA LEU A 434 22.54 4.71 17.81
C LEU A 434 23.53 4.61 16.63
N VAL A 435 23.13 4.94 15.41
CA VAL A 435 24.02 4.85 14.23
C VAL A 435 25.15 5.89 14.29
N SER A 436 24.95 7.02 14.96
CA SER A 436 25.99 8.04 15.15
C SER A 436 26.98 7.71 16.28
N ASN A 437 26.56 6.91 17.26
CA ASN A 437 27.32 6.64 18.49
C ASN A 437 27.76 5.18 18.68
N SER A 438 27.26 4.23 17.87
CA SER A 438 27.60 2.81 17.94
C SER A 438 28.78 2.43 17.03
N ASP A 439 29.48 1.38 17.43
CA ASP A 439 30.48 0.67 16.63
C ASP A 439 29.86 -0.32 15.61
N VAL A 440 28.55 -0.22 15.33
CA VAL A 440 27.85 -1.05 14.33
C VAL A 440 27.08 -0.20 13.33
N ALA A 441 26.97 -0.72 12.09
CA ALA A 441 26.23 -0.13 10.98
C ALA A 441 25.01 -1.02 10.63
N PRO A 442 23.86 -0.80 11.27
CA PRO A 442 22.68 -1.66 11.10
C PRO A 442 22.05 -1.45 9.72
N MET A 443 22.18 -2.44 8.84
CA MET A 443 21.52 -2.43 7.52
C MET A 443 19.98 -2.54 7.63
N TYR A 444 19.47 -3.01 8.77
CA TYR A 444 18.04 -3.11 9.08
C TYR A 444 17.76 -2.69 10.52
N ALA A 445 16.63 -2.03 10.73
CA ALA A 445 15.99 -1.83 12.02
C ALA A 445 14.79 -2.78 12.14
N THR A 446 14.54 -3.31 13.33
CA THR A 446 13.38 -4.20 13.56
C THR A 446 12.37 -3.46 14.43
N PHE A 447 11.43 -2.80 13.78
CA PHE A 447 10.30 -2.18 14.45
C PHE A 447 9.37 -3.27 15.00
N TYR A 448 8.72 -3.02 16.13
CA TYR A 448 7.83 -3.98 16.76
C TYR A 448 6.67 -3.32 17.49
N VAL A 449 5.61 -4.08 17.66
CA VAL A 449 4.63 -3.91 18.73
C VAL A 449 4.64 -5.17 19.58
N ASN A 450 4.57 -5.03 20.90
CA ASN A 450 4.49 -6.16 21.82
C ASN A 450 3.17 -6.08 22.60
N VAL A 451 2.31 -7.09 22.43
CA VAL A 451 0.96 -7.13 23.01
C VAL A 451 0.87 -8.28 24.00
N SER A 452 0.33 -8.02 25.19
CA SER A 452 0.11 -9.04 26.21
C SER A 452 -1.25 -9.71 26.03
N ASP A 453 -1.43 -10.81 26.73
CA ASP A 453 -2.66 -11.16 27.43
C ASP A 453 -2.29 -11.34 28.92
N GLY A 454 -3.14 -10.88 29.83
CA GLY A 454 -2.88 -10.80 31.26
C GLY A 454 -3.39 -12.00 32.06
N LEU A 455 -4.37 -12.75 31.52
CA LEU A 455 -5.07 -13.82 32.22
C LEU A 455 -5.09 -15.11 31.39
N PRO A 456 -4.84 -16.29 31.98
CA PRO A 456 -4.99 -17.58 31.30
C PRO A 456 -6.43 -18.08 31.45
N ASP A 457 -7.36 -17.56 30.63
CA ASP A 457 -8.80 -17.83 30.70
C ASP A 457 -9.47 -18.24 29.39
N ASP A 458 -8.70 -18.83 28.48
CA ASP A 458 -9.17 -19.34 27.18
C ASP A 458 -9.79 -18.24 26.27
N ILE A 459 -9.74 -16.96 26.66
CA ILE A 459 -9.86 -15.82 25.75
C ILE A 459 -8.52 -15.65 25.02
N ALA A 460 -8.56 -15.00 23.86
CA ALA A 460 -7.40 -14.61 23.10
C ALA A 460 -7.76 -13.45 22.18
N GLY A 461 -6.76 -12.90 21.50
CA GLY A 461 -6.98 -11.93 20.43
C GLY A 461 -5.91 -12.01 19.35
N ASP A 462 -5.89 -11.00 18.49
CA ASP A 462 -5.15 -11.00 17.24
C ASP A 462 -4.56 -9.60 16.96
N VAL A 463 -3.31 -9.55 16.53
CA VAL A 463 -2.65 -8.34 16.02
C VAL A 463 -2.68 -8.37 14.50
N TYR A 464 -3.27 -7.34 13.89
CA TYR A 464 -3.46 -7.23 12.45
C TYR A 464 -2.97 -5.87 11.93
N ASN A 465 -2.77 -5.77 10.61
CA ASN A 465 -2.43 -4.53 9.90
C ASN A 465 -1.25 -3.69 10.47
N PHE A 466 -0.33 -4.26 11.26
CA PHE A 466 0.84 -3.51 11.75
C PHE A 466 1.63 -2.97 10.55
N THR A 467 1.68 -1.64 10.40
CA THR A 467 2.15 -0.96 9.19
C THR A 467 2.90 0.31 9.57
N LEU A 468 4.07 0.50 9.00
CA LEU A 468 4.88 1.70 9.20
C LEU A 468 4.72 2.63 8.01
N LEU A 469 4.29 3.86 8.27
CA LEU A 469 4.10 4.91 7.28
C LEU A 469 5.15 5.99 7.50
N ILE A 470 5.95 6.30 6.47
CA ILE A 470 6.88 7.43 6.51
C ILE A 470 6.29 8.63 5.77
N ASN A 471 6.50 9.83 6.30
CA ASN A 471 6.08 11.06 5.65
C ASN A 471 7.11 11.47 4.58
N ILE A 472 6.67 11.59 3.33
CA ILE A 472 7.44 12.18 2.22
C ILE A 472 6.60 13.30 1.63
N ASN A 473 7.05 14.55 1.77
CA ASN A 473 6.37 15.75 1.24
C ASN A 473 4.88 15.86 1.64
N ASN A 474 4.57 15.59 2.91
CA ASN A 474 3.22 15.54 3.49
C ASN A 474 2.31 14.42 2.95
N HIS A 475 2.90 13.36 2.38
CA HIS A 475 2.22 12.13 2.01
C HIS A 475 2.79 10.93 2.77
N TYR A 476 1.93 10.18 3.45
CA TYR A 476 2.30 8.96 4.17
C TYR A 476 2.44 7.77 3.22
N VAL A 477 3.64 7.18 3.16
CA VAL A 477 3.98 6.05 2.30
C VAL A 477 4.33 4.82 3.16
N PRO A 478 3.71 3.65 2.94
CA PRO A 478 4.04 2.44 3.69
C PRO A 478 5.45 1.94 3.35
N ILE A 479 6.31 1.81 4.38
CA ILE A 479 7.69 1.30 4.24
C ILE A 479 7.80 -0.19 4.61
N ALA A 480 6.91 -0.68 5.47
CA ALA A 480 6.69 -2.09 5.75
C ALA A 480 5.26 -2.29 6.30
N SER A 481 4.70 -3.48 6.09
CA SER A 481 3.39 -3.88 6.61
C SER A 481 3.38 -5.38 6.94
N LEU A 482 2.48 -5.78 7.82
CA LEU A 482 2.29 -7.13 8.32
C LEU A 482 1.43 -7.95 7.33
N ASN A 483 2.00 -9.00 6.76
CA ASN A 483 1.38 -9.78 5.69
C ASN A 483 0.25 -10.73 6.13
N GLN A 484 0.05 -10.93 7.43
CA GLN A 484 -0.93 -11.85 8.02
C GLN A 484 -1.21 -11.46 9.47
N THR A 485 -2.42 -11.73 9.96
CA THR A 485 -2.75 -11.62 11.39
C THR A 485 -1.85 -12.54 12.24
N ILE A 486 -1.51 -12.10 13.46
CA ILE A 486 -0.72 -12.86 14.43
C ILE A 486 -1.44 -12.86 15.78
N SER A 487 -1.77 -14.05 16.26
CA SER A 487 -2.52 -14.20 17.51
C SER A 487 -1.68 -13.89 18.76
N ILE A 488 -2.38 -13.32 19.73
CA ILE A 488 -1.97 -13.09 21.10
C ILE A 488 -2.26 -14.40 21.86
N PRO A 489 -1.27 -15.02 22.53
CA PRO A 489 -1.50 -16.27 23.26
C PRO A 489 -2.16 -16.01 24.63
N ASP A 490 -3.26 -16.73 24.90
CA ASP A 490 -3.94 -16.88 26.20
C ASP A 490 -2.95 -16.84 27.38
N GLY A 491 -3.09 -15.83 28.25
CA GLY A 491 -2.23 -15.60 29.41
C GLY A 491 -0.73 -15.44 29.13
N GLY A 492 -0.36 -14.93 27.94
CA GLY A 492 1.02 -14.79 27.48
C GLY A 492 1.34 -13.43 26.84
N ASN A 493 2.26 -13.39 25.87
CA ASN A 493 2.48 -12.19 25.05
C ASN A 493 3.01 -12.54 23.65
N THR A 494 2.87 -11.59 22.71
CA THR A 494 3.33 -11.72 21.33
C THR A 494 4.06 -10.46 20.87
N LEU A 495 5.29 -10.64 20.35
CA LEU A 495 6.10 -9.57 19.78
C LEU A 495 6.01 -9.65 18.26
N VAL A 496 5.26 -8.71 17.67
CA VAL A 496 4.96 -8.62 16.25
C VAL A 496 5.90 -7.62 15.60
N ALA A 497 6.71 -8.07 14.63
CA ALA A 497 7.88 -7.33 14.16
C ALA A 497 7.91 -7.07 12.64
N LEU A 498 8.35 -5.88 12.25
CA LEU A 498 8.62 -5.44 10.88
C LEU A 498 10.09 -5.11 10.71
N ARG A 499 10.77 -5.85 9.84
CA ARG A 499 12.20 -5.64 9.53
C ARG A 499 12.37 -4.66 8.37
N VAL A 500 12.65 -3.40 8.70
CA VAL A 500 12.77 -2.28 7.75
C VAL A 500 14.25 -2.05 7.42
N PRO A 501 14.65 -1.90 6.14
CA PRO A 501 16.02 -1.52 5.80
C PRO A 501 16.28 -0.07 6.24
N VAL A 502 17.41 0.19 6.90
CA VAL A 502 17.78 1.57 7.34
C VAL A 502 18.09 2.46 6.14
N VAL A 503 18.58 1.85 5.05
CA VAL A 503 18.82 2.50 3.75
C VAL A 503 18.20 1.66 2.65
N LYS A 504 17.44 2.29 1.76
CA LYS A 504 16.62 1.66 0.72
C LYS A 504 16.89 2.35 -0.62
N TYR A 505 16.84 1.59 -1.71
CA TYR A 505 16.76 2.19 -3.05
C TYR A 505 15.42 2.86 -3.27
N GLU A 506 15.44 4.07 -3.86
CA GLU A 506 14.24 4.76 -4.31
C GLU A 506 14.07 4.56 -5.83
N ASN A 507 14.77 5.34 -6.66
CA ASN A 507 14.92 5.05 -8.08
C ASN A 507 16.15 4.16 -8.30
N ALA A 508 15.99 2.97 -8.86
CA ALA A 508 17.13 2.10 -9.16
C ALA A 508 16.76 1.03 -10.20
N PRO A 509 17.12 1.20 -11.49
CA PRO A 509 16.95 0.21 -12.55
C PRO A 509 17.31 -1.21 -12.12
N THR A 510 16.35 -2.13 -12.20
CA THR A 510 16.59 -3.55 -11.90
C THR A 510 15.87 -4.41 -12.92
N ASN A 511 16.60 -5.25 -13.65
CA ASN A 511 16.13 -6.03 -14.80
C ASN A 511 15.45 -5.19 -15.91
N VAL A 512 15.98 -4.00 -16.21
CA VAL A 512 15.46 -3.10 -17.26
C VAL A 512 16.55 -2.59 -18.20
N THR A 513 16.16 -2.22 -19.42
CA THR A 513 17.06 -1.65 -20.45
C THR A 513 16.87 -0.13 -20.57
N VAL A 514 17.96 0.62 -20.42
CA VAL A 514 17.99 2.09 -20.46
C VAL A 514 18.87 2.61 -21.60
N ASN A 515 18.60 3.85 -22.06
CA ASN A 515 19.50 4.52 -23.00
C ASN A 515 20.83 4.85 -22.30
N TYR A 516 21.91 5.00 -23.06
CA TYR A 516 23.14 5.60 -22.53
C TYR A 516 22.84 7.00 -21.96
N GLY A 517 23.34 7.29 -20.76
CA GLY A 517 23.01 8.51 -20.02
C GLY A 517 21.64 8.54 -19.31
N SER A 518 20.80 7.51 -19.43
CA SER A 518 19.54 7.35 -18.67
C SER A 518 19.60 6.31 -17.54
N PHE A 519 20.81 5.94 -17.13
CA PHE A 519 21.03 5.10 -15.96
C PHE A 519 21.15 5.98 -14.71
N ASP A 520 20.03 6.11 -14.00
CA ASP A 520 19.91 6.94 -12.80
C ASP A 520 19.71 6.06 -11.56
N VAL A 521 20.35 6.38 -10.44
CA VAL A 521 20.17 5.67 -9.16
C VAL A 521 20.04 6.67 -8.02
N SER A 522 19.09 6.43 -7.12
CA SER A 522 18.96 7.11 -5.84
C SER A 522 18.65 6.15 -4.68
N VAL A 523 19.03 6.58 -3.49
CA VAL A 523 18.82 5.87 -2.22
C VAL A 523 18.29 6.84 -1.17
N PHE A 524 17.37 6.34 -0.37
CA PHE A 524 16.76 7.00 0.78
C PHE A 524 17.21 6.32 2.09
N SER A 525 17.35 7.08 3.17
CA SER A 525 17.83 6.62 4.47
C SER A 525 17.00 7.16 5.62
N LEU A 526 16.80 6.35 6.67
CA LEU A 526 16.16 6.76 7.93
C LEU A 526 17.07 7.69 8.78
N VAL A 527 18.38 7.63 8.53
CA VAL A 527 19.43 8.41 9.22
C VAL A 527 20.22 9.25 8.21
N PRO A 528 20.78 10.41 8.59
CA PRO A 528 21.62 11.17 7.67
C PRO A 528 22.87 10.33 7.35
N LEU A 529 23.21 10.18 6.07
CA LEU A 529 24.43 9.50 5.64
C LEU A 529 25.59 10.49 5.52
N GLN A 530 26.81 9.98 5.56
CA GLN A 530 28.03 10.74 5.25
C GLN A 530 28.32 10.71 3.74
N ASN A 531 28.09 9.56 3.08
CA ASN A 531 28.34 9.37 1.66
C ASN A 531 27.48 8.23 1.09
N ALA A 532 27.29 8.20 -0.23
CA ALA A 532 26.78 7.05 -0.98
C ALA A 532 27.51 6.94 -2.33
N THR A 533 27.84 5.73 -2.76
CA THR A 533 28.64 5.46 -3.96
C THR A 533 28.08 4.25 -4.71
N VAL A 534 27.74 4.40 -5.99
CA VAL A 534 27.37 3.27 -6.85
C VAL A 534 28.64 2.53 -7.26
N VAL A 535 28.64 1.20 -7.15
CA VAL A 535 29.76 0.30 -7.48
C VAL A 535 29.32 -0.69 -8.55
N ILE A 536 30.12 -0.83 -9.60
CA ILE A 536 29.84 -1.55 -10.84
C ILE A 536 31.13 -2.22 -11.30
N ASP A 537 31.22 -3.54 -11.15
CA ASP A 537 32.46 -4.29 -11.33
C ASP A 537 33.63 -3.62 -10.56
N ASP A 538 34.76 -3.31 -11.22
CA ASP A 538 35.90 -2.58 -10.62
C ASP A 538 35.73 -1.04 -10.59
N LYS A 539 34.58 -0.49 -10.99
CA LYS A 539 34.31 0.97 -11.08
C LYS A 539 33.39 1.46 -9.97
N SER A 540 33.57 2.72 -9.56
CA SER A 540 32.72 3.36 -8.53
C SER A 540 32.47 4.85 -8.80
N TYR A 541 31.27 5.34 -8.52
CA TYR A 541 30.90 6.77 -8.69
C TYR A 541 30.09 7.30 -7.49
N PRO A 542 30.45 8.47 -6.90
CA PRO A 542 29.75 9.04 -5.75
C PRO A 542 28.39 9.63 -6.15
N LEU A 543 27.36 9.40 -5.33
CA LEU A 543 26.05 10.05 -5.45
C LEU A 543 26.10 11.44 -4.82
N SER A 544 25.31 12.36 -5.35
CA SER A 544 25.08 13.69 -4.78
C SER A 544 24.04 13.61 -3.67
N ALA A 545 24.30 14.22 -2.52
CA ALA A 545 23.35 14.34 -1.42
C ALA A 545 22.37 15.50 -1.66
N GLU A 546 21.16 15.39 -1.11
CA GLU A 546 20.32 16.55 -0.79
C GLU A 546 20.64 17.09 0.61
N ASP A 547 20.19 18.33 0.89
CA ASP A 547 20.43 18.98 2.18
C ASP A 547 19.90 18.13 3.34
N GLY A 548 20.76 17.87 4.34
CA GLY A 548 20.48 16.99 5.47
C GLY A 548 20.88 15.52 5.27
N GLY A 549 21.23 15.07 4.05
CA GLY A 549 21.88 13.77 3.81
C GLY A 549 20.98 12.53 3.98
N TYR A 550 19.65 12.69 3.98
CA TYR A 550 18.71 11.55 4.02
C TYR A 550 18.46 10.92 2.64
N TYR A 551 18.72 11.65 1.56
CA TYR A 551 18.56 11.21 0.18
C TYR A 551 19.81 11.49 -0.64
N TYR A 552 20.20 10.53 -1.48
CA TYR A 552 21.37 10.58 -2.35
C TYR A 552 20.99 10.11 -3.75
N TYR A 553 21.45 10.79 -4.80
CA TYR A 553 21.13 10.47 -6.19
C TYR A 553 22.31 10.69 -7.15
N ALA A 554 22.34 9.93 -8.25
CA ALA A 554 23.19 10.18 -9.40
C ALA A 554 22.44 9.84 -10.68
N THR A 555 22.28 10.82 -11.57
CA THR A 555 21.78 10.63 -12.94
C THR A 555 22.92 10.31 -13.91
N GLY A 556 22.65 9.63 -15.03
CA GLY A 556 23.60 9.43 -16.12
C GLY A 556 24.86 8.63 -15.76
N ILE A 557 24.76 7.67 -14.84
CA ILE A 557 25.88 6.87 -14.30
C ILE A 557 26.66 6.18 -15.42
N ALA A 558 25.98 5.66 -16.44
CA ALA A 558 26.60 5.05 -17.63
C ALA A 558 27.62 5.98 -18.31
N GLN A 559 27.27 7.26 -18.51
CA GLN A 559 28.14 8.27 -19.10
C GLN A 559 29.30 8.64 -18.17
N LYS A 560 29.00 8.81 -16.88
CA LYS A 560 29.98 9.20 -15.85
C LYS A 560 31.06 8.14 -15.61
N LEU A 561 30.72 6.86 -15.78
CA LEU A 561 31.64 5.73 -15.62
C LEU A 561 32.16 5.15 -16.95
N LYS A 562 31.71 5.67 -18.10
CA LYS A 562 31.99 5.12 -19.44
C LYS A 562 31.73 3.60 -19.47
N LEU A 563 30.46 3.23 -19.30
CA LEU A 563 30.00 1.84 -19.34
C LEU A 563 29.51 1.51 -20.75
N PRO A 564 30.12 0.54 -21.46
CA PRO A 564 29.61 0.08 -22.75
C PRO A 564 28.15 -0.40 -22.74
N ALA A 565 27.62 -0.69 -23.92
CA ALA A 565 26.39 -1.45 -24.09
C ALA A 565 26.57 -2.87 -23.54
N GLY A 566 25.54 -3.38 -22.86
CA GLY A 566 25.63 -4.63 -22.12
C GLY A 566 24.83 -4.61 -20.81
N THR A 567 24.87 -5.71 -20.06
CA THR A 567 24.14 -5.84 -18.78
C THR A 567 25.11 -5.85 -17.61
N TYR A 568 24.93 -4.88 -16.71
CA TYR A 568 25.81 -4.62 -15.56
C TYR A 568 25.14 -5.04 -14.25
N ASN A 569 25.92 -5.69 -13.39
CA ASN A 569 25.60 -5.84 -11.99
C ASN A 569 26.07 -4.60 -11.24
N TYR A 570 25.24 -4.05 -10.36
CA TYR A 570 25.64 -2.92 -9.52
C TYR A 570 25.09 -3.02 -8.10
N THR A 571 25.71 -2.29 -7.19
CA THR A 571 25.21 -2.01 -5.84
C THR A 571 25.47 -0.54 -5.49
N VAL A 572 24.92 -0.07 -4.37
CA VAL A 572 25.33 1.19 -3.74
C VAL A 572 25.94 0.85 -2.39
N VAL A 573 27.14 1.35 -2.14
CA VAL A 573 27.79 1.35 -0.83
C VAL A 573 27.50 2.71 -0.18
N VAL A 574 27.00 2.70 1.05
CA VAL A 574 26.70 3.90 1.84
C VAL A 574 27.58 3.97 3.07
N THR A 575 28.01 5.18 3.43
CA THR A 575 28.83 5.46 4.61
C THR A 575 27.96 6.18 5.63
N TYR A 576 27.84 5.61 6.83
CA TYR A 576 27.10 6.19 7.95
C TYR A 576 27.90 7.29 8.69
N PRO A 577 27.29 8.10 9.57
CA PRO A 577 27.98 9.15 10.35
C PRO A 577 29.17 8.66 11.19
N ASN A 578 29.15 7.40 11.65
CA ASN A 578 30.27 6.75 12.35
C ASN A 578 31.41 6.31 11.41
N GLY A 579 31.34 6.64 10.12
CA GLY A 579 32.34 6.31 9.10
C GLY A 579 32.31 4.85 8.61
N LYS A 580 31.31 4.05 9.01
CA LYS A 580 31.20 2.64 8.60
C LYS A 580 30.42 2.50 7.30
N GLU A 581 30.89 1.60 6.44
CA GLU A 581 30.30 1.34 5.12
C GLU A 581 29.39 0.11 5.12
N VAL A 582 28.27 0.20 4.40
CA VAL A 582 27.30 -0.89 4.19
C VAL A 582 26.92 -0.98 2.72
N THR A 583 26.89 -2.21 2.19
CA THR A 583 26.56 -2.50 0.79
C THR A 583 25.09 -2.91 0.65
N LEU A 584 24.34 -2.22 -0.21
CA LEU A 584 22.93 -2.54 -0.47
C LEU A 584 22.75 -3.79 -1.37
N PRO A 585 21.54 -4.38 -1.45
CA PRO A 585 21.28 -5.51 -2.32
C PRO A 585 21.58 -5.22 -3.81
N GLN A 586 22.29 -6.13 -4.46
CA GLN A 586 22.70 -6.02 -5.86
C GLN A 586 21.50 -5.91 -6.84
N ARG A 587 21.67 -5.12 -7.90
CA ARG A 587 20.70 -4.88 -9.00
C ARG A 587 21.36 -5.06 -10.37
N THR A 588 20.53 -5.10 -11.41
CA THR A 588 20.91 -5.38 -12.80
C THR A 588 20.36 -4.31 -13.76
N VAL A 589 21.19 -3.76 -14.64
CA VAL A 589 20.73 -2.80 -15.66
C VAL A 589 21.37 -3.09 -17.01
N THR A 590 20.62 -2.93 -18.10
CA THR A 590 21.13 -3.09 -19.47
C THR A 590 21.23 -1.74 -20.17
N ILE A 591 22.38 -1.44 -20.76
CA ILE A 591 22.63 -0.23 -21.56
C ILE A 591 22.47 -0.58 -23.05
N LYS A 592 21.76 0.26 -23.82
CA LYS A 592 21.53 0.07 -25.27
C LYS A 592 22.78 0.29 -26.12
N GLU A 593 22.75 -0.34 -27.30
CA GLU A 593 23.69 -0.20 -28.41
C GLU A 593 23.11 0.67 -29.55
N PRO A 594 23.95 1.14 -30.50
CA PRO A 594 23.51 1.87 -31.70
C PRO A 594 22.54 1.06 -32.59
N VAL A 595 21.71 1.75 -33.38
CA VAL A 595 20.77 1.10 -34.32
C VAL A 595 21.09 1.47 -35.76
N VAL A 596 21.33 0.46 -36.61
CA VAL A 596 21.71 0.62 -38.02
C VAL A 596 20.51 0.40 -38.94
N TYR A 597 20.37 1.22 -39.97
CA TYR A 597 19.29 1.16 -40.96
C TYR A 597 19.89 1.29 -42.37
N ILE A 598 19.89 0.19 -43.13
CA ILE A 598 20.37 0.22 -44.51
C ILE A 598 19.26 0.77 -45.41
N GLN A 599 19.55 1.84 -46.14
CA GLN A 599 18.64 2.48 -47.11
C GLN A 599 18.98 2.13 -48.56
N SER A 600 20.25 1.86 -48.86
CA SER A 600 20.71 1.39 -50.17
C SER A 600 21.92 0.45 -49.97
N PRO A 601 22.13 -0.60 -50.79
CA PRO A 601 21.12 -1.24 -51.63
C PRO A 601 19.83 -1.46 -50.87
N GLU A 602 18.73 -1.07 -51.51
CA GLU A 602 17.42 -1.60 -51.15
C GLU A 602 17.47 -3.10 -51.48
N PRO A 603 16.61 -3.92 -50.85
CA PRO A 603 16.53 -5.33 -51.18
C PRO A 603 15.90 -5.53 -52.57
N ASN A 604 16.64 -5.20 -53.63
CA ASN A 604 16.13 -5.04 -54.99
C ASN A 604 16.89 -5.90 -56.01
N VAL A 605 16.24 -6.19 -57.14
CA VAL A 605 16.90 -6.67 -58.37
C VAL A 605 17.50 -5.48 -59.12
N TYR A 606 18.76 -5.57 -59.48
CA TYR A 606 19.48 -4.55 -60.24
C TYR A 606 20.01 -5.11 -61.57
N ASN A 607 19.77 -4.39 -62.67
CA ASN A 607 20.34 -4.67 -64.00
C ASN A 607 21.65 -3.91 -64.25
N THR A 608 22.26 -3.39 -63.18
CA THR A 608 23.56 -2.72 -63.16
C THR A 608 24.51 -3.49 -62.25
N SER A 609 25.78 -3.59 -62.64
CA SER A 609 26.87 -4.09 -61.80
C SER A 609 27.32 -3.09 -60.74
N GLU A 610 26.91 -1.83 -60.86
CA GLU A 610 27.23 -0.73 -59.95
C GLU A 610 26.02 -0.37 -59.09
N ILE A 611 26.18 -0.50 -57.77
CA ILE A 611 25.12 -0.40 -56.76
C ILE A 611 25.50 0.67 -55.74
N THR A 612 24.64 1.66 -55.51
CA THR A 612 24.84 2.64 -54.44
C THR A 612 24.60 2.02 -53.06
N VAL A 613 25.43 2.40 -52.09
CA VAL A 613 25.21 2.14 -50.66
C VAL A 613 24.75 3.43 -49.98
N SER A 614 23.82 3.32 -49.05
CA SER A 614 23.33 4.38 -48.18
C SER A 614 22.87 3.75 -46.86
N VAL A 615 23.39 4.22 -45.74
CA VAL A 615 23.06 3.68 -44.41
C VAL A 615 22.84 4.84 -43.44
N LYS A 616 21.71 4.84 -42.77
CA LYS A 616 21.46 5.70 -41.62
C LYS A 616 21.84 4.93 -40.36
N VAL A 617 22.61 5.55 -39.47
CA VAL A 617 22.75 5.06 -38.09
C VAL A 617 21.95 6.01 -37.19
N VAL A 618 21.24 5.48 -36.21
CA VAL A 618 20.60 6.25 -35.15
C VAL A 618 21.12 5.74 -33.83
N ASP A 619 21.69 6.65 -33.06
CA ASP A 619 22.19 6.38 -31.72
C ASP A 619 22.01 7.61 -30.83
N ALA A 620 22.20 7.44 -29.51
CA ALA A 620 22.22 8.52 -28.53
C ALA A 620 23.61 9.21 -28.44
N LEU A 621 24.68 8.58 -28.92
CA LEU A 621 26.05 9.09 -28.96
C LEU A 621 26.50 9.38 -30.40
N ASN A 622 27.71 9.90 -30.56
CA ASN A 622 28.33 10.05 -31.87
C ASN A 622 28.83 8.69 -32.40
N VAL A 623 28.60 8.42 -33.68
CA VAL A 623 29.05 7.19 -34.35
C VAL A 623 30.49 7.36 -34.85
N GLU A 624 31.45 6.65 -34.24
CA GLU A 624 32.87 6.69 -34.59
C GLU A 624 33.15 6.01 -35.93
N ASN A 625 32.58 4.82 -36.17
CA ASN A 625 32.89 3.99 -37.33
C ASN A 625 31.64 3.31 -37.91
N VAL A 626 31.62 3.09 -39.22
CA VAL A 626 30.61 2.25 -39.91
C VAL A 626 31.29 1.42 -40.99
N THR A 627 31.29 0.11 -40.80
CA THR A 627 31.86 -0.88 -41.73
C THR A 627 30.75 -1.62 -42.46
N ALA A 628 30.89 -1.82 -43.77
CA ALA A 628 29.99 -2.64 -44.56
C ALA A 628 30.74 -3.86 -45.09
N GLU A 629 30.10 -5.04 -45.05
CA GLU A 629 30.66 -6.29 -45.52
C GLU A 629 29.65 -6.97 -46.46
N VAL A 630 30.09 -7.39 -47.65
CA VAL A 630 29.26 -8.11 -48.63
C VAL A 630 29.84 -9.51 -48.86
N ASN A 631 29.07 -10.55 -48.51
CA ASN A 631 29.46 -11.97 -48.65
C ASN A 631 30.92 -12.29 -48.19
N GLY A 632 31.36 -11.83 -47.02
CA GLY A 632 32.72 -12.10 -46.51
C GLY A 632 33.80 -11.10 -46.94
N ARG A 633 33.43 -9.95 -47.51
CA ARG A 633 34.37 -8.91 -47.99
C ARG A 633 33.96 -7.51 -47.54
N GLU A 634 34.87 -6.79 -46.90
CA GLU A 634 34.67 -5.41 -46.44
C GLU A 634 34.67 -4.37 -47.59
N TYR A 635 33.83 -3.34 -47.44
CA TYR A 635 33.66 -2.17 -48.30
C TYR A 635 33.55 -0.90 -47.44
N SER A 636 34.36 0.13 -47.75
CA SER A 636 34.37 1.38 -47.01
C SER A 636 33.19 2.29 -47.38
N LEU A 637 32.50 2.84 -46.37
CA LEU A 637 31.46 3.86 -46.55
C LEU A 637 31.99 5.26 -46.16
N THR A 638 31.43 6.29 -46.78
CA THR A 638 31.77 7.71 -46.55
C THR A 638 30.55 8.47 -46.01
N TYR A 639 30.66 9.07 -44.84
CA TYR A 639 29.58 9.86 -44.25
C TYR A 639 29.28 11.14 -45.04
N ASN A 640 28.05 11.26 -45.52
CA ASN A 640 27.52 12.41 -46.24
C ASN A 640 26.69 13.27 -45.28
N ALA A 641 27.33 14.29 -44.69
CA ALA A 641 26.72 15.18 -43.71
C ALA A 641 25.53 16.00 -44.24
N THR A 642 25.35 16.14 -45.56
CA THR A 642 24.20 16.82 -46.16
C THR A 642 22.94 15.94 -46.16
N LEU A 643 23.12 14.61 -46.15
CA LEU A 643 22.02 13.63 -46.15
C LEU A 643 21.82 12.96 -44.77
N GLY A 644 22.86 12.94 -43.92
CA GLY A 644 22.86 12.21 -42.65
C GLY A 644 23.09 10.71 -42.80
N LEU A 645 23.85 10.30 -43.83
CA LEU A 645 23.94 8.92 -44.32
C LEU A 645 25.38 8.51 -44.64
N TYR A 646 25.77 7.29 -44.31
CA TYR A 646 27.01 6.65 -44.76
C TYR A 646 26.80 6.07 -46.15
N THR A 647 27.55 6.55 -47.14
CA THR A 647 27.31 6.28 -48.57
C THR A 647 28.51 5.63 -49.25
N GLY A 648 28.27 4.82 -50.28
CA GLY A 648 29.32 4.07 -50.98
C GLY A 648 28.86 3.54 -52.33
N ILE A 649 29.73 2.78 -53.01
CA ILE A 649 29.41 2.13 -54.28
C ILE A 649 30.00 0.70 -54.27
N LEU A 650 29.14 -0.30 -54.47
CA LEU A 650 29.55 -1.70 -54.69
C LEU A 650 29.64 -1.94 -56.20
N ASN A 651 30.77 -2.47 -56.66
CA ASN A 651 30.94 -2.96 -58.01
C ASN A 651 30.99 -4.50 -57.95
N LEU A 652 29.98 -5.15 -58.51
CA LEU A 652 29.62 -6.56 -58.28
C LEU A 652 29.15 -7.24 -59.59
N THR A 653 29.25 -8.56 -59.65
CA THR A 653 28.86 -9.37 -60.81
C THR A 653 27.42 -9.85 -60.72
N ASN A 654 26.89 -10.52 -61.75
CA ASN A 654 25.59 -11.18 -61.64
C ASN A 654 25.64 -12.26 -60.53
N GLY A 655 24.67 -12.21 -59.61
CA GLY A 655 24.69 -13.02 -58.38
C GLY A 655 23.75 -12.49 -57.29
N SER A 656 23.71 -13.20 -56.16
CA SER A 656 22.94 -12.82 -54.96
C SER A 656 23.89 -12.42 -53.84
N TYR A 657 23.55 -11.34 -53.13
CA TYR A 657 24.44 -10.69 -52.18
C TYR A 657 23.73 -10.37 -50.87
N THR A 658 24.40 -10.63 -49.76
CA THR A 658 24.04 -10.19 -48.42
C THR A 658 25.06 -9.12 -48.01
N MET A 659 24.58 -7.93 -47.65
CA MET A 659 25.41 -6.89 -47.04
C MET A 659 25.07 -6.77 -45.56
N THR A 660 26.06 -6.99 -44.70
CA THR A 660 26.03 -6.68 -43.27
C THR A 660 26.64 -5.30 -43.06
N VAL A 661 26.08 -4.48 -42.18
CA VAL A 661 26.66 -3.19 -41.79
C VAL A 661 26.71 -3.07 -40.27
N THR A 662 27.91 -2.82 -39.75
CA THR A 662 28.17 -2.63 -38.33
C THR A 662 28.57 -1.18 -38.07
N ALA A 663 27.89 -0.52 -37.15
CA ALA A 663 28.24 0.81 -36.66
C ALA A 663 28.76 0.75 -35.23
N VAL A 664 29.76 1.56 -34.90
CA VAL A 664 30.38 1.65 -33.57
C VAL A 664 30.32 3.09 -33.07
N ASP A 665 29.89 3.31 -31.84
CA ASP A 665 29.84 4.65 -31.22
C ASP A 665 31.15 5.08 -30.53
N GLU A 666 31.19 6.34 -30.08
CA GLU A 666 32.36 6.98 -29.43
C GLU A 666 32.74 6.41 -28.05
N GLU A 667 31.97 5.45 -27.51
CA GLU A 667 32.29 4.69 -26.29
C GLU A 667 32.54 3.19 -26.59
N GLY A 668 32.50 2.79 -27.87
CA GLY A 668 32.87 1.47 -28.38
C GLY A 668 31.72 0.48 -28.59
N ASN A 669 30.47 0.92 -28.54
CA ASN A 669 29.29 0.03 -28.60
C ASN A 669 28.89 -0.24 -30.06
N SER A 670 28.55 -1.50 -30.39
CA SER A 670 28.33 -1.91 -31.78
C SER A 670 26.88 -2.28 -32.12
N GLY A 671 26.26 -1.54 -33.04
CA GLY A 671 24.99 -1.90 -33.68
C GLY A 671 25.19 -2.60 -35.02
N VAL A 672 24.30 -3.52 -35.40
CA VAL A 672 24.41 -4.29 -36.67
C VAL A 672 23.07 -4.34 -37.42
N ALA A 673 23.11 -4.25 -38.75
CA ALA A 673 21.98 -4.53 -39.64
C ALA A 673 22.40 -5.33 -40.88
N THR A 674 21.44 -5.92 -41.59
CA THR A 674 21.67 -6.72 -42.81
C THR A 674 20.66 -6.38 -43.91
N VAL A 675 21.05 -6.57 -45.18
CA VAL A 675 20.14 -6.51 -46.34
C VAL A 675 20.57 -7.53 -47.40
N HIS A 676 19.60 -8.08 -48.13
CA HIS A 676 19.83 -9.00 -49.24
C HIS A 676 19.41 -8.37 -50.58
N PHE A 677 20.22 -8.47 -51.63
CA PHE A 677 19.92 -7.91 -52.95
C PHE A 677 20.50 -8.78 -54.09
N VAL A 678 20.01 -8.59 -55.33
CA VAL A 678 20.35 -9.43 -56.48
C VAL A 678 20.79 -8.58 -57.67
N ILE A 679 21.82 -9.04 -58.39
CA ILE A 679 22.31 -8.40 -59.62
C ILE A 679 22.13 -9.35 -60.80
N HIS A 680 21.57 -8.85 -61.89
CA HIS A 680 21.53 -9.55 -63.17
C HIS A 680 21.48 -8.55 -64.34
N THR A 681 22.62 -8.19 -64.89
CA THR A 681 22.78 -7.14 -65.92
C THR A 681 21.94 -7.32 -67.20
N GLU A 682 21.57 -8.55 -67.55
CA GLU A 682 20.74 -8.85 -68.73
C GLU A 682 19.24 -8.99 -68.39
N ALA A 683 18.81 -8.67 -67.17
CA ALA A 683 17.41 -8.76 -66.78
C ALA A 683 16.58 -7.59 -67.35
N LYS A 684 15.44 -7.92 -67.98
CA LYS A 684 14.35 -6.97 -68.25
C LYS A 684 13.70 -6.66 -66.89
N ILE A 685 13.92 -5.46 -66.37
CA ILE A 685 13.32 -5.02 -65.11
C ILE A 685 12.00 -4.29 -65.37
N GLU A 686 10.96 -4.68 -64.65
CA GLU A 686 9.67 -4.01 -64.60
C GLU A 686 9.31 -3.76 -63.12
N GLU A 687 9.12 -2.50 -62.72
CA GLU A 687 8.62 -2.16 -61.38
C GLU A 687 7.10 -2.28 -61.38
N ILE A 688 6.56 -3.07 -60.45
CA ILE A 688 5.17 -3.49 -60.49
C ILE A 688 4.50 -3.23 -59.13
N SER A 689 3.49 -2.36 -59.12
CA SER A 689 2.72 -2.03 -57.92
C SER A 689 1.61 -3.06 -57.70
N VAL A 690 1.77 -3.89 -56.67
CA VAL A 690 0.84 -4.94 -56.28
C VAL A 690 -0.15 -4.40 -55.25
N ASN A 691 -1.43 -4.63 -55.50
CA ASN A 691 -2.57 -4.17 -54.68
C ASN A 691 -2.61 -2.66 -54.39
N ASN A 692 -1.89 -1.83 -55.15
CA ASN A 692 -1.64 -0.40 -54.91
C ASN A 692 -0.88 -0.07 -53.60
N GLU A 693 -0.31 -1.06 -52.90
CA GLU A 693 0.31 -0.89 -51.58
C GLU A 693 1.74 -1.41 -51.49
N THR A 694 2.22 -2.23 -52.44
CA THR A 694 3.61 -2.71 -52.45
C THR A 694 4.18 -2.72 -53.86
N ASN A 695 5.17 -1.88 -54.12
CA ASN A 695 5.96 -1.95 -55.36
C ASN A 695 7.00 -3.06 -55.23
N VAL A 696 7.10 -3.91 -56.26
CA VAL A 696 8.06 -5.01 -56.34
C VAL A 696 8.77 -4.96 -57.68
N THR A 697 10.11 -5.02 -57.65
CA THR A 697 10.93 -4.99 -58.85
C THR A 697 11.04 -6.40 -59.44
N VAL A 698 10.56 -6.60 -60.66
CA VAL A 698 10.51 -7.91 -61.33
C VAL A 698 11.56 -8.00 -62.43
N GLY A 699 12.53 -8.89 -62.27
CA GLY A 699 13.61 -9.13 -63.24
C GLY A 699 13.38 -10.38 -64.08
N VAL A 700 13.01 -10.23 -65.35
CA VAL A 700 12.84 -11.36 -66.29
C VAL A 700 14.16 -11.67 -67.00
N VAL A 701 14.56 -12.95 -67.00
CA VAL A 701 15.81 -13.46 -67.59
C VAL A 701 15.59 -14.70 -68.46
N GLY A 702 16.51 -14.94 -69.41
CA GLY A 702 16.48 -16.10 -70.31
C GLY A 702 15.53 -15.97 -71.51
N GLY A 703 14.78 -14.88 -71.61
CA GLY A 703 13.85 -14.60 -72.70
C GLY A 703 12.97 -13.40 -72.37
N SER A 704 11.87 -13.24 -73.11
CA SER A 704 10.83 -12.25 -72.84
C SER A 704 9.62 -12.90 -72.19
N ALA A 705 9.14 -12.28 -71.11
CA ALA A 705 7.79 -12.46 -70.58
C ALA A 705 7.12 -11.08 -70.50
N ASP A 706 5.81 -11.06 -70.61
CA ASP A 706 4.99 -9.87 -70.33
C ASP A 706 4.46 -10.00 -68.90
N VAL A 707 4.79 -9.06 -68.02
CA VAL A 707 4.47 -9.17 -66.59
C VAL A 707 3.30 -8.25 -66.23
N SER A 708 2.39 -8.76 -65.41
CA SER A 708 1.17 -8.09 -64.96
C SER A 708 0.91 -8.34 -63.48
N VAL A 709 -0.09 -7.66 -62.91
CA VAL A 709 -0.61 -7.97 -61.57
C VAL A 709 -1.99 -8.56 -61.71
N LYS A 710 -2.25 -9.60 -60.92
CA LYS A 710 -3.59 -10.12 -60.68
C LYS A 710 -3.70 -10.58 -59.24
N ASP A 711 -4.70 -10.08 -58.52
CA ASP A 711 -5.13 -10.58 -57.21
C ASP A 711 -3.95 -10.81 -56.22
N GLY A 712 -3.20 -9.75 -55.89
CA GLY A 712 -2.02 -9.81 -54.99
C GLY A 712 -0.78 -10.53 -55.55
N THR A 713 -0.81 -10.94 -56.81
CA THR A 713 0.20 -11.83 -57.40
C THR A 713 0.81 -11.20 -58.66
N ILE A 714 2.13 -11.28 -58.79
CA ILE A 714 2.87 -10.93 -60.01
C ILE A 714 2.69 -12.09 -60.98
N VAL A 715 2.21 -11.81 -62.18
CA VAL A 715 1.89 -12.82 -63.20
C VAL A 715 2.70 -12.54 -64.45
N ALA A 716 3.75 -13.34 -64.68
CA ALA A 716 4.57 -13.27 -65.88
C ALA A 716 4.06 -14.24 -66.94
N ASP A 717 3.47 -13.74 -68.02
CA ASP A 717 3.09 -14.51 -69.20
C ASP A 717 4.35 -14.92 -69.98
N VAL A 718 4.78 -16.18 -69.80
CA VAL A 718 5.96 -16.77 -70.42
C VAL A 718 5.57 -17.58 -71.65
N ALA A 719 6.06 -17.16 -72.82
CA ALA A 719 5.93 -17.95 -74.04
C ALA A 719 6.88 -19.16 -74.02
N THR A 720 6.33 -20.37 -74.07
CA THR A 720 7.07 -21.64 -74.17
C THR A 720 6.77 -22.35 -75.49
N SER A 721 7.60 -23.34 -75.83
CA SER A 721 7.45 -24.21 -77.01
C SER A 721 6.11 -24.98 -77.07
N GLU A 722 5.49 -25.27 -75.92
CA GLU A 722 4.20 -25.97 -75.83
C GLU A 722 3.00 -25.00 -75.62
N GLY A 723 3.25 -23.68 -75.48
CA GLY A 723 2.22 -22.65 -75.29
C GLY A 723 2.62 -21.52 -74.34
N SER A 724 1.73 -20.54 -74.14
CA SER A 724 1.94 -19.48 -73.13
C SER A 724 1.54 -19.99 -71.74
N VAL A 725 2.40 -19.78 -70.74
CA VAL A 725 2.19 -20.22 -69.35
C VAL A 725 2.51 -19.07 -68.40
N GLN A 726 1.67 -18.86 -67.39
CA GLN A 726 1.82 -17.78 -66.43
C GLN A 726 2.63 -18.24 -65.22
N VAL A 727 3.76 -17.58 -64.98
CA VAL A 727 4.54 -17.74 -63.74
C VAL A 727 4.02 -16.71 -62.75
N GLU A 728 3.12 -17.18 -61.90
CA GLU A 728 2.55 -16.45 -60.78
C GLU A 728 3.48 -16.50 -59.56
N VAL A 729 3.92 -15.34 -59.07
CA VAL A 729 4.76 -15.15 -57.89
C VAL A 729 4.05 -14.18 -56.94
N PRO A 730 3.60 -14.59 -55.74
CA PRO A 730 2.88 -13.70 -54.85
C PRO A 730 3.85 -12.77 -54.13
N VAL A 731 3.39 -11.56 -53.80
CA VAL A 731 4.15 -10.64 -52.95
C VAL A 731 3.85 -10.96 -51.50
N VAL A 732 4.77 -11.66 -50.84
CA VAL A 732 4.60 -12.28 -49.52
C VAL A 732 5.88 -12.16 -48.72
N ASN A 733 5.79 -12.15 -47.39
CA ASN A 733 6.89 -11.74 -46.51
C ASN A 733 7.45 -10.34 -46.88
N ASN A 734 6.60 -9.49 -47.48
CA ASN A 734 6.99 -8.22 -48.10
C ASN A 734 8.13 -8.37 -49.13
N ALA A 735 8.19 -9.50 -49.86
CA ALA A 735 9.20 -9.80 -50.89
C ALA A 735 9.40 -8.60 -51.84
N PRO A 736 10.50 -7.83 -51.67
CA PRO A 736 10.67 -6.52 -52.30
C PRO A 736 11.10 -6.59 -53.77
N SER A 737 11.43 -7.79 -54.24
CA SER A 737 11.84 -8.06 -55.61
C SER A 737 11.60 -9.51 -55.98
N VAL A 738 11.53 -9.81 -57.28
CA VAL A 738 11.32 -11.16 -57.83
C VAL A 738 12.11 -11.34 -59.12
N MET A 739 12.90 -12.40 -59.24
CA MET A 739 13.48 -12.85 -60.52
C MET A 739 12.53 -13.86 -61.19
N VAL A 740 12.44 -13.87 -62.52
CA VAL A 740 11.69 -14.86 -63.32
C VAL A 740 12.56 -15.39 -64.47
N ASN A 741 12.70 -16.70 -64.60
CA ASN A 741 13.62 -17.38 -65.53
C ASN A 741 12.86 -18.14 -66.62
N VAL A 742 12.67 -17.49 -67.77
CA VAL A 742 11.95 -18.01 -68.95
C VAL A 742 12.53 -19.34 -69.46
N THR A 743 13.86 -19.47 -69.48
CA THR A 743 14.54 -20.69 -69.94
C THR A 743 14.23 -21.89 -69.04
N ALA A 744 14.12 -21.68 -67.72
CA ALA A 744 13.76 -22.72 -66.78
C ALA A 744 12.30 -23.17 -66.95
N VAL A 745 11.37 -22.23 -67.19
CA VAL A 745 9.96 -22.54 -67.48
C VAL A 745 9.83 -23.39 -68.74
N ASN A 746 10.47 -22.96 -69.84
CA ASN A 746 10.38 -23.66 -71.12
C ASN A 746 10.93 -25.10 -71.04
N LYS A 747 11.96 -25.36 -70.23
CA LYS A 747 12.51 -26.72 -70.04
C LYS A 747 11.57 -27.65 -69.29
N VAL A 748 10.77 -27.14 -68.35
CA VAL A 748 9.74 -27.96 -67.68
C VAL A 748 8.53 -28.15 -68.60
N ALA A 749 8.19 -27.13 -69.41
CA ALA A 749 7.14 -27.22 -70.42
C ALA A 749 7.43 -28.27 -71.50
N SER A 750 8.62 -28.24 -72.11
CA SER A 750 9.05 -29.23 -73.13
C SER A 750 9.32 -30.63 -72.54
N GLY A 751 9.31 -30.77 -71.21
CA GLY A 751 9.64 -32.01 -70.51
C GLY A 751 11.12 -32.39 -70.56
N GLU A 752 12.01 -31.47 -70.92
CA GLU A 752 13.47 -31.57 -70.78
C GLU A 752 13.91 -31.62 -69.30
N SER A 753 13.10 -31.08 -68.39
CA SER A 753 13.32 -31.14 -66.95
C SER A 753 12.04 -31.51 -66.21
N ASN A 754 12.16 -32.26 -65.11
CA ASN A 754 11.03 -32.58 -64.24
C ASN A 754 10.82 -31.54 -63.12
N VAL A 755 11.86 -30.77 -62.77
CA VAL A 755 11.88 -29.81 -61.64
C VAL A 755 12.84 -28.66 -61.97
N SER A 756 12.44 -27.40 -61.81
CA SER A 756 13.36 -26.24 -61.93
C SER A 756 12.87 -25.00 -61.16
N LEU A 757 13.79 -24.25 -60.55
CA LEU A 757 13.52 -22.90 -60.06
C LEU A 757 13.18 -21.99 -61.25
N VAL A 758 11.96 -21.46 -61.30
CA VAL A 758 11.48 -20.59 -62.39
C VAL A 758 11.24 -19.15 -61.97
N ALA A 759 11.02 -18.88 -60.69
CA ALA A 759 11.04 -17.51 -60.16
C ALA A 759 11.39 -17.48 -58.67
N GLY A 760 11.66 -16.30 -58.12
CA GLY A 760 11.81 -16.10 -56.68
C GLY A 760 12.66 -14.92 -56.23
N TRP A 761 12.79 -14.81 -54.91
CA TRP A 761 13.58 -13.85 -54.15
C TRP A 761 14.38 -14.56 -53.07
N ASN A 762 15.62 -14.12 -52.84
CA ASN A 762 16.51 -14.61 -51.78
C ASN A 762 16.52 -16.15 -51.65
N THR A 763 16.66 -16.85 -52.79
CA THR A 763 16.45 -18.30 -52.88
C THR A 763 17.51 -19.04 -53.70
N SER A 764 17.80 -20.27 -53.30
CA SER A 764 18.66 -21.23 -54.01
C SER A 764 18.02 -22.63 -54.03
N VAL A 765 18.35 -23.44 -55.06
CA VAL A 765 17.71 -24.74 -55.30
C VAL A 765 18.71 -25.79 -55.82
N GLU A 766 18.64 -27.00 -55.26
CA GLU A 766 19.35 -28.21 -55.68
C GLU A 766 18.31 -29.30 -56.02
N VAL A 767 18.40 -29.93 -57.20
CA VAL A 767 17.39 -30.85 -57.74
C VAL A 767 17.88 -32.29 -57.74
N PHE A 768 16.99 -33.24 -57.42
CA PHE A 768 17.27 -34.68 -57.41
C PHE A 768 16.51 -35.45 -58.51
N GLU A 769 17.02 -36.63 -58.86
CA GLU A 769 16.35 -37.58 -59.75
C GLU A 769 15.04 -38.12 -59.13
N PRO A 770 14.02 -38.48 -59.94
CA PRO A 770 12.71 -38.89 -59.46
C PRO A 770 12.69 -40.32 -58.91
N GLU A 771 12.10 -40.51 -57.73
CA GLU A 771 11.92 -41.83 -57.11
C GLU A 771 10.54 -42.41 -57.47
N GLU A 772 10.47 -43.52 -58.21
CA GLU A 772 9.21 -44.24 -58.50
C GLU A 772 9.04 -45.49 -57.61
N GLU A 773 7.90 -45.62 -56.91
CA GLU A 773 7.54 -46.82 -56.14
C GLU A 773 6.10 -47.28 -56.44
N PHE A 774 5.84 -48.59 -56.45
CA PHE A 774 4.50 -49.15 -56.69
C PHE A 774 3.67 -49.23 -55.40
N VAL A 775 2.48 -48.63 -55.39
CA VAL A 775 1.67 -48.44 -54.17
C VAL A 775 0.49 -49.42 -54.07
N LYS A 776 -0.46 -49.40 -55.02
CA LYS A 776 -1.69 -50.22 -54.94
C LYS A 776 -2.40 -50.42 -56.28
N THR A 777 -3.41 -51.30 -56.31
CA THR A 777 -4.36 -51.45 -57.43
C THR A 777 -5.77 -51.07 -56.96
N GLU A 778 -6.45 -50.16 -57.64
CA GLU A 778 -7.79 -49.64 -57.32
C GLU A 778 -8.49 -49.19 -58.62
N ASP A 779 -9.83 -49.21 -58.67
CA ASP A 779 -10.64 -48.85 -59.86
C ASP A 779 -10.09 -49.32 -61.22
N ASN A 780 -9.73 -50.61 -61.28
CA ASN A 780 -9.19 -51.32 -62.45
C ASN A 780 -7.79 -50.84 -62.92
N LYS A 781 -7.01 -50.18 -62.06
CA LYS A 781 -5.74 -49.55 -62.43
C LYS A 781 -4.72 -49.52 -61.25
N LYS A 782 -3.43 -49.15 -61.45
CA LYS A 782 -2.28 -49.42 -60.54
C LYS A 782 -1.40 -48.21 -60.11
N ILE A 783 -1.63 -47.55 -58.97
CA ILE A 783 -0.83 -46.36 -58.56
C ILE A 783 0.64 -46.73 -58.37
N TYR A 784 1.51 -45.93 -59.00
CA TYR A 784 2.87 -45.70 -58.55
C TYR A 784 2.94 -44.30 -57.93
N SER A 785 3.58 -44.16 -56.77
CA SER A 785 4.07 -42.87 -56.30
C SER A 785 5.30 -42.49 -57.13
N VAL A 786 5.42 -41.21 -57.47
CA VAL A 786 6.62 -40.65 -58.09
C VAL A 786 6.99 -39.40 -57.32
N THR A 787 8.03 -39.49 -56.52
CA THR A 787 8.43 -38.43 -55.62
C THR A 787 9.53 -37.60 -56.29
N LEU A 788 9.20 -36.34 -56.61
CA LEU A 788 10.15 -35.34 -57.11
C LEU A 788 10.72 -34.57 -55.92
N ARG A 789 12.04 -34.56 -55.73
CA ARG A 789 12.70 -33.79 -54.65
C ARG A 789 13.56 -32.66 -55.20
N ALA A 790 13.56 -31.55 -54.48
CA ALA A 790 14.59 -30.52 -54.59
C ALA A 790 14.78 -29.82 -53.25
N ASN A 791 16.03 -29.70 -52.79
CA ASN A 791 16.35 -28.84 -51.66
C ASN A 791 16.13 -27.40 -52.12
N VAL A 792 15.28 -26.65 -51.42
CA VAL A 792 15.11 -25.21 -51.63
C VAL A 792 15.49 -24.52 -50.34
N SER A 793 16.25 -23.44 -50.45
CA SER A 793 16.50 -22.53 -49.34
C SER A 793 15.87 -21.17 -49.62
N LEU A 794 15.24 -20.58 -48.60
CA LEU A 794 14.70 -19.23 -48.58
C LEU A 794 15.36 -18.42 -47.45
N GLY A 795 16.06 -17.35 -47.81
CA GLY A 795 16.55 -16.35 -46.85
C GLY A 795 15.44 -15.41 -46.36
N GLU A 796 15.83 -14.35 -45.65
CA GLU A 796 14.92 -13.33 -45.15
C GLU A 796 14.06 -12.73 -46.28
N ASN A 797 12.75 -12.60 -46.02
CA ASN A 797 11.71 -12.17 -46.95
C ASN A 797 11.64 -12.98 -48.27
N GLY A 798 12.25 -14.17 -48.32
CA GLY A 798 12.34 -15.00 -49.51
C GLY A 798 11.00 -15.55 -50.00
N VAL A 799 10.94 -15.79 -51.31
CA VAL A 799 9.85 -16.51 -51.99
C VAL A 799 10.49 -17.32 -53.12
N ALA A 800 9.99 -18.49 -53.46
CA ALA A 800 10.41 -19.21 -54.67
C ALA A 800 9.20 -19.66 -55.47
N VAL A 801 9.40 -19.91 -56.76
CA VAL A 801 8.46 -20.66 -57.60
C VAL A 801 9.24 -21.74 -58.33
N ILE A 802 8.93 -23.00 -58.04
CA ILE A 802 9.54 -24.18 -58.66
C ILE A 802 8.55 -24.77 -59.65
N ALA A 803 8.87 -24.79 -60.94
CA ALA A 803 8.08 -25.51 -61.91
C ALA A 803 8.38 -27.01 -61.80
N LEU A 804 7.33 -27.81 -61.66
CA LEU A 804 7.36 -29.26 -61.69
C LEU A 804 6.56 -29.74 -62.90
N ARG A 805 7.02 -30.79 -63.57
CA ARG A 805 6.27 -31.43 -64.65
C ARG A 805 5.02 -32.11 -64.08
N ASP A 806 3.84 -31.89 -64.65
CA ASP A 806 2.62 -32.54 -64.13
C ASP A 806 2.58 -34.03 -64.48
N ILE A 807 3.07 -34.84 -63.54
CA ILE A 807 2.98 -36.29 -63.52
C ILE A 807 1.78 -36.77 -62.67
N ASN A 808 0.70 -35.98 -62.66
CA ASN A 808 -0.42 -36.06 -61.73
C ASN A 808 0.07 -35.90 -60.28
N ILE A 809 0.61 -34.71 -59.99
CA ILE A 809 1.13 -34.34 -58.67
C ILE A 809 -0.02 -34.12 -57.69
N SER A 810 -0.15 -35.04 -56.74
CA SER A 810 -1.29 -35.08 -55.80
C SER A 810 -1.08 -34.20 -54.57
N LYS A 811 0.19 -33.93 -54.26
CA LYS A 811 0.66 -33.21 -53.08
C LYS A 811 2.03 -32.62 -53.38
N VAL A 812 2.23 -31.39 -52.94
CA VAL A 812 3.55 -30.80 -52.84
C VAL A 812 3.86 -30.63 -51.36
N TYR A 813 4.92 -31.25 -50.87
CA TYR A 813 5.38 -31.10 -49.50
C TYR A 813 6.64 -30.27 -49.42
N VAL A 814 6.95 -29.84 -48.20
CA VAL A 814 8.16 -29.12 -47.85
C VAL A 814 8.64 -29.54 -46.44
N LEU A 815 9.88 -29.99 -46.29
CA LEU A 815 10.40 -30.67 -45.08
C LEU A 815 11.08 -29.72 -44.07
N LYS A 816 10.30 -29.05 -43.21
CA LYS A 816 10.83 -28.14 -42.18
C LYS A 816 11.29 -28.90 -40.94
N ASN A 817 12.52 -28.70 -40.48
CA ASN A 817 13.07 -29.35 -39.27
C ASN A 817 12.89 -30.89 -39.24
N GLY A 818 12.98 -31.55 -40.39
CA GLY A 818 12.72 -32.99 -40.54
C GLY A 818 11.24 -33.40 -40.57
N GLN A 819 10.30 -32.47 -40.43
CA GLN A 819 8.86 -32.70 -40.57
C GLN A 819 8.37 -32.33 -41.98
N LYS A 820 7.78 -33.29 -42.69
CA LYS A 820 7.25 -33.13 -44.06
C LYS A 820 5.86 -32.45 -44.04
N ILE A 821 5.83 -31.11 -44.19
CA ILE A 821 4.60 -30.29 -44.16
C ILE A 821 4.03 -30.15 -45.58
N GLN A 822 2.70 -30.14 -45.77
CA GLN A 822 2.09 -30.09 -47.12
C GLN A 822 1.61 -28.68 -47.50
N LEU A 823 1.80 -28.32 -48.77
CA LEU A 823 1.23 -27.13 -49.40
C LEU A 823 -0.17 -27.40 -49.99
N THR A 824 -0.87 -26.32 -50.29
CA THR A 824 -2.24 -26.25 -50.84
C THR A 824 -2.26 -25.39 -52.11
N THR A 825 -3.40 -25.24 -52.79
CA THR A 825 -3.58 -24.22 -53.84
C THR A 825 -4.11 -22.89 -53.30
N ASP A 826 -4.30 -22.80 -51.99
CA ASP A 826 -4.65 -21.59 -51.27
C ASP A 826 -3.48 -20.61 -51.36
N ARG A 827 -3.69 -19.47 -52.04
CA ARG A 827 -2.65 -18.46 -52.28
C ARG A 827 -2.13 -17.82 -51.00
N ASP A 828 -2.84 -17.96 -49.87
CA ASP A 828 -2.52 -17.30 -48.61
C ASP A 828 -1.66 -18.18 -47.68
N ASN A 829 -1.61 -19.51 -47.88
CA ASN A 829 -0.83 -20.46 -47.07
C ASN A 829 0.62 -19.95 -46.80
N PRO A 830 1.05 -19.86 -45.51
CA PRO A 830 2.29 -19.17 -45.12
C PRO A 830 3.58 -19.95 -45.39
N LEU A 831 3.53 -21.24 -45.72
CA LEU A 831 4.72 -22.01 -46.12
C LEU A 831 4.94 -21.97 -47.63
N GLY A 832 3.87 -21.84 -48.41
CA GLY A 832 3.87 -22.05 -49.84
C GLY A 832 2.49 -22.43 -50.36
N TYR A 833 2.31 -22.34 -51.67
CA TYR A 833 1.16 -22.90 -52.37
C TYR A 833 1.62 -23.54 -53.69
N TYR A 834 0.70 -24.15 -54.42
CA TYR A 834 0.96 -24.53 -55.80
C TYR A 834 -0.26 -24.25 -56.69
N TYR A 835 -0.02 -24.09 -57.98
CA TYR A 835 -1.08 -23.99 -58.99
C TYR A 835 -0.67 -24.80 -60.22
N VAL A 836 -1.62 -25.10 -61.09
CA VAL A 836 -1.41 -25.98 -62.25
C VAL A 836 -1.90 -25.28 -63.52
N GLN A 837 -1.04 -25.21 -64.53
CA GLN A 837 -1.36 -24.60 -65.81
C GLN A 837 -0.63 -25.33 -66.94
N ASN A 838 -1.36 -25.63 -68.02
CA ASN A 838 -0.84 -26.28 -69.24
C ASN A 838 0.03 -27.54 -69.01
N GLY A 839 -0.23 -28.33 -67.95
CA GLY A 839 0.55 -29.53 -67.63
C GLY A 839 1.84 -29.27 -66.84
N ILE A 840 1.95 -28.10 -66.20
CA ILE A 840 3.05 -27.75 -65.28
C ILE A 840 2.43 -27.39 -63.92
N VAL A 841 3.03 -27.91 -62.85
CA VAL A 841 2.66 -27.62 -61.46
C VAL A 841 3.71 -26.66 -60.89
N PHE A 842 3.31 -25.41 -60.70
CA PHE A 842 4.18 -24.38 -60.15
C PHE A 842 4.02 -24.31 -58.64
N VAL A 843 5.10 -24.58 -57.93
CA VAL A 843 5.19 -24.61 -56.48
C VAL A 843 5.75 -23.29 -55.99
N VAL A 844 4.89 -22.44 -55.46
CA VAL A 844 5.30 -21.26 -54.73
C VAL A 844 5.73 -21.66 -53.32
N LEU A 845 6.91 -21.27 -52.89
CA LEU A 845 7.36 -21.37 -51.50
C LEU A 845 7.43 -19.98 -50.89
N LYS A 846 7.01 -19.87 -49.62
CA LYS A 846 7.07 -18.63 -48.83
C LYS A 846 7.90 -18.78 -47.56
N GLN A 847 8.16 -19.99 -47.10
CA GLN A 847 9.11 -20.23 -46.00
C GLN A 847 9.98 -21.44 -46.29
N ASP A 848 11.15 -21.42 -45.67
CA ASP A 848 12.29 -22.32 -45.87
C ASP A 848 12.00 -23.76 -45.44
N PRO A 849 11.70 -24.67 -46.40
CA PRO A 849 12.51 -25.91 -46.53
C PRO A 849 12.60 -26.57 -47.94
N VAL A 850 13.21 -27.77 -47.97
CA VAL A 850 13.27 -28.77 -49.06
C VAL A 850 11.90 -29.18 -49.61
N ILE A 851 11.64 -29.09 -50.92
CA ILE A 851 10.42 -29.63 -51.54
C ILE A 851 10.48 -31.14 -51.81
N GLU A 852 9.33 -31.77 -51.62
CA GLU A 852 9.05 -33.16 -51.98
C GLU A 852 7.64 -33.27 -52.57
N ALA A 853 7.54 -33.28 -53.89
CA ALA A 853 6.26 -33.39 -54.59
C ALA A 853 5.93 -34.86 -54.86
N ASP A 854 4.94 -35.38 -54.13
CA ASP A 854 4.42 -36.72 -54.32
C ASP A 854 3.42 -36.72 -55.50
N GLY A 855 4.03 -36.80 -56.68
CA GLY A 855 3.44 -37.42 -57.85
C GLY A 855 2.75 -38.72 -57.47
N THR A 856 1.57 -38.92 -58.03
CA THR A 856 1.07 -40.27 -58.21
C THR A 856 0.94 -40.43 -59.70
N LYS A 857 1.71 -41.33 -60.30
CA LYS A 857 1.59 -41.76 -61.69
C LYS A 857 0.29 -42.57 -61.75
N VAL A 858 -0.81 -41.81 -61.82
CA VAL A 858 -2.03 -42.07 -61.03
C VAL A 858 -3.00 -42.96 -61.72
N VAL A 859 -3.74 -43.63 -60.85
CA VAL A 859 -4.78 -44.58 -61.15
C VAL A 859 -5.52 -44.90 -59.77
N PRO A 860 -6.19 -43.88 -59.10
CA PRO A 860 -6.87 -43.70 -57.75
C PRO A 860 -6.48 -44.39 -56.39
N VAL A 861 -6.85 -43.95 -55.14
CA VAL A 861 -7.71 -42.88 -54.49
C VAL A 861 -7.13 -42.25 -53.12
N PRO A 862 -7.41 -40.96 -52.69
CA PRO A 862 -7.02 -40.23 -51.40
C PRO A 862 -8.22 -39.79 -50.43
N ARG A 863 -8.33 -38.84 -49.43
CA ARG A 863 -7.63 -37.69 -48.68
C ARG A 863 -8.41 -37.32 -47.32
N GLN A 864 -8.35 -36.28 -46.40
CA GLN A 864 -7.63 -34.99 -45.97
C GLN A 864 -7.60 -34.78 -44.37
N GLU A 865 -7.73 -33.74 -43.45
CA GLU A 865 -8.25 -32.31 -43.15
C GLU A 865 -7.59 -31.64 -41.85
N GLN A 866 -7.77 -30.32 -41.42
CA GLN A 866 -7.18 -29.70 -40.13
C GLN A 866 -7.82 -28.44 -39.33
N GLY A 867 -7.08 -27.42 -38.74
CA GLY A 867 -7.40 -26.62 -37.45
C GLY A 867 -7.35 -25.02 -37.28
N ILE A 868 -7.10 -24.41 -36.05
CA ILE A 868 -7.57 -23.03 -35.52
C ILE A 868 -6.52 -22.11 -34.72
N SER A 869 -6.79 -20.79 -34.42
CA SER A 869 -5.87 -19.69 -33.90
C SER A 869 -6.30 -18.76 -32.67
N LEU A 870 -5.54 -17.66 -32.38
CA LEU A 870 -5.50 -16.83 -31.13
C LEU A 870 -6.55 -15.72 -30.92
N ALA A 871 -6.91 -14.89 -31.92
CA ALA A 871 -7.67 -13.64 -31.70
C ALA A 871 -9.02 -13.84 -30.96
N ALA A 872 -9.62 -15.02 -31.16
CA ALA A 872 -10.81 -15.47 -30.46
C ALA A 872 -10.67 -15.48 -28.92
N LEU A 873 -9.48 -15.74 -28.38
CA LEU A 873 -9.28 -15.95 -26.93
C LEU A 873 -9.46 -14.66 -26.12
N ASN A 874 -9.00 -13.51 -26.63
CA ASN A 874 -9.20 -12.20 -25.99
C ASN A 874 -10.67 -11.77 -26.08
N PHE A 875 -11.29 -11.91 -27.26
CA PHE A 875 -12.72 -11.61 -27.45
C PHE A 875 -13.62 -12.44 -26.54
N LEU A 876 -13.33 -13.74 -26.40
CA LEU A 876 -14.02 -14.62 -25.46
C LEU A 876 -13.81 -14.15 -24.01
N GLY A 877 -12.60 -13.74 -23.63
CA GLY A 877 -12.31 -13.21 -22.30
C GLY A 877 -13.15 -11.98 -21.94
N TYR A 878 -13.24 -11.01 -22.85
CA TYR A 878 -14.12 -9.84 -22.69
C TYR A 878 -15.59 -10.22 -22.61
N ARG A 879 -16.07 -11.06 -23.54
CA ARG A 879 -17.48 -11.45 -23.62
C ARG A 879 -17.92 -12.26 -22.39
N TRP A 880 -17.04 -13.06 -21.80
CA TRP A 880 -17.37 -13.84 -20.62
C TRP A 880 -17.47 -13.00 -19.35
N TYR A 881 -16.57 -12.05 -19.09
CA TYR A 881 -16.65 -11.22 -17.88
C TYR A 881 -18.01 -10.53 -17.76
N HIS A 882 -18.43 -9.75 -18.77
CA HIS A 882 -19.72 -9.05 -18.72
C HIS A 882 -20.92 -10.00 -18.63
N MET A 883 -20.88 -11.13 -19.36
CA MET A 883 -21.96 -12.12 -19.35
C MET A 883 -22.13 -12.82 -18.00
N TYR A 884 -21.06 -12.99 -17.22
CA TYR A 884 -21.16 -13.53 -15.86
C TYR A 884 -21.46 -12.45 -14.84
N ARG A 885 -20.99 -11.21 -15.03
CA ARG A 885 -21.32 -10.07 -14.16
C ARG A 885 -22.82 -9.78 -14.13
N GLU A 886 -23.47 -9.83 -15.29
CA GLU A 886 -24.92 -9.69 -15.44
C GLU A 886 -25.67 -10.84 -14.73
N GLN A 887 -25.19 -12.08 -14.84
CA GLN A 887 -25.75 -13.24 -14.11
C GLN A 887 -25.53 -13.16 -12.59
N PHE A 888 -24.42 -12.57 -12.13
CA PHE A 888 -24.15 -12.42 -10.70
C PHE A 888 -25.25 -11.58 -10.03
N GLU A 889 -25.57 -10.42 -10.60
CA GLU A 889 -26.58 -9.50 -10.07
C GLU A 889 -27.97 -10.17 -9.97
N GLU A 890 -28.40 -10.90 -11.01
CA GLU A 890 -29.68 -11.64 -10.97
C GLU A 890 -29.69 -12.73 -9.87
N LEU A 891 -28.60 -13.48 -9.73
CA LEU A 891 -28.51 -14.62 -8.82
C LEU A 891 -28.24 -14.22 -7.37
N TYR A 892 -27.56 -13.09 -7.13
CA TYR A 892 -27.35 -12.55 -5.80
C TYR A 892 -28.70 -12.10 -5.20
N ASN A 893 -29.52 -11.42 -5.99
CA ASN A 893 -30.89 -11.07 -5.59
C ASN A 893 -31.77 -12.31 -5.39
N LYS A 894 -31.73 -13.32 -6.28
CA LYS A 894 -32.46 -14.58 -6.05
C LYS A 894 -32.00 -15.33 -4.79
N SER A 895 -30.70 -15.28 -4.48
CA SER A 895 -30.13 -15.92 -3.27
C SER A 895 -30.63 -15.27 -1.98
N LEU A 896 -30.85 -13.95 -1.98
CA LEU A 896 -31.48 -13.23 -0.87
C LEU A 896 -32.95 -13.62 -0.67
N GLU A 897 -33.72 -13.82 -1.75
CA GLU A 897 -35.12 -14.28 -1.66
C GLU A 897 -35.25 -15.70 -1.10
N LEU A 898 -34.27 -16.57 -1.35
CA LEU A 898 -34.24 -17.96 -0.89
C LEU A 898 -33.61 -18.16 0.50
N ASN A 899 -33.13 -17.10 1.16
CA ASN A 899 -32.37 -17.16 2.44
C ASN A 899 -31.11 -18.06 2.36
N ILE A 900 -30.35 -17.97 1.27
CA ILE A 900 -29.01 -18.55 1.17
C ILE A 900 -28.09 -17.95 2.25
N SER A 901 -27.13 -18.72 2.77
CA SER A 901 -26.32 -18.30 3.91
C SER A 901 -25.49 -17.02 3.63
N ASN A 902 -25.42 -16.14 4.61
CA ASN A 902 -24.69 -14.86 4.53
C ASN A 902 -23.20 -15.05 4.21
N GLU A 903 -22.59 -16.16 4.65
CA GLU A 903 -21.19 -16.51 4.31
C GLU A 903 -21.02 -16.77 2.81
N THR A 904 -21.96 -17.50 2.20
CA THR A 904 -21.94 -17.79 0.76
C THR A 904 -22.18 -16.52 -0.05
N LEU A 905 -23.12 -15.67 0.39
CA LEU A 905 -23.36 -14.36 -0.21
C LEU A 905 -22.11 -13.45 -0.12
N ALA A 906 -21.45 -13.39 1.04
CA ALA A 906 -20.26 -12.58 1.24
C ALA A 906 -19.07 -13.02 0.36
N GLU A 907 -18.77 -14.32 0.30
CA GLU A 907 -17.68 -14.83 -0.53
C GLU A 907 -17.99 -14.66 -2.03
N ALA A 908 -19.25 -14.77 -2.44
CA ALA A 908 -19.66 -14.49 -3.82
C ALA A 908 -19.48 -13.00 -4.18
N LEU A 909 -19.91 -12.07 -3.32
CA LEU A 909 -19.79 -10.62 -3.54
C LEU A 909 -18.32 -10.15 -3.57
N LYS A 910 -17.48 -10.74 -2.73
CA LYS A 910 -16.02 -10.56 -2.74
C LYS A 910 -15.40 -10.97 -4.08
N LEU A 911 -15.81 -12.10 -4.65
CA LEU A 911 -15.34 -12.58 -5.96
C LEU A 911 -15.84 -11.72 -7.13
N HIS A 912 -17.06 -11.17 -7.05
CA HIS A 912 -17.59 -10.19 -8.01
C HIS A 912 -16.79 -8.89 -8.00
N ASN A 913 -16.46 -8.37 -6.82
CA ASN A 913 -15.63 -7.17 -6.68
C ASN A 913 -14.19 -7.42 -7.15
N GLU A 914 -13.61 -8.60 -6.92
CA GLU A 914 -12.32 -8.99 -7.50
C GLU A 914 -12.37 -9.00 -9.04
N ALA A 915 -13.47 -9.50 -9.62
CA ALA A 915 -13.69 -9.50 -11.06
C ALA A 915 -13.80 -8.08 -11.66
N ALA A 916 -14.54 -7.20 -11.00
CA ALA A 916 -14.69 -5.81 -11.39
C ALA A 916 -13.34 -5.08 -11.43
N GLU A 917 -12.48 -5.28 -10.43
CA GLU A 917 -11.20 -4.59 -10.35
C GLU A 917 -10.14 -5.18 -11.32
N TYR A 918 -10.25 -6.46 -11.71
CA TYR A 918 -9.49 -7.00 -12.84
C TYR A 918 -10.00 -6.49 -14.20
N TYR A 919 -11.30 -6.22 -14.36
CA TYR A 919 -11.81 -5.62 -15.59
C TYR A 919 -11.48 -4.12 -15.67
N LYS A 920 -11.47 -3.41 -14.54
CA LYS A 920 -10.98 -2.03 -14.46
C LYS A 920 -9.52 -1.93 -14.91
N GLN A 921 -8.66 -2.87 -14.49
CA GLN A 921 -7.29 -3.01 -15.04
C GLN A 921 -7.27 -3.20 -16.57
N VAL A 922 -8.31 -3.78 -17.19
CA VAL A 922 -8.40 -3.89 -18.66
C VAL A 922 -8.67 -2.54 -19.30
N LEU A 923 -9.53 -1.70 -18.69
CA LEU A 923 -9.80 -0.33 -19.16
C LEU A 923 -8.59 0.59 -18.93
N ASP A 924 -7.93 0.47 -17.77
CA ASP A 924 -6.74 1.24 -17.41
C ASP A 924 -5.55 0.90 -18.32
N LEU A 925 -5.33 -0.38 -18.67
CA LEU A 925 -4.26 -0.83 -19.57
C LEU A 925 -4.39 -0.32 -21.01
N ILE A 926 -5.60 0.04 -21.43
CA ILE A 926 -5.90 0.58 -22.77
C ILE A 926 -6.18 2.09 -22.73
N GLY A 927 -6.26 2.69 -21.54
CA GLY A 927 -6.55 4.12 -21.34
C GLY A 927 -7.93 4.56 -21.87
N SER A 928 -8.90 3.63 -21.91
CA SER A 928 -10.15 3.77 -22.65
C SER A 928 -11.22 2.82 -22.12
N ASP A 929 -12.48 3.24 -22.15
CA ASP A 929 -13.62 2.36 -21.81
C ASP A 929 -13.93 1.31 -22.90
N ASN A 930 -13.32 1.44 -24.10
CA ASN A 930 -13.59 0.55 -25.25
C ASN A 930 -12.51 -0.53 -25.46
N VAL A 931 -12.75 -1.73 -24.93
CA VAL A 931 -11.84 -2.88 -25.08
C VAL A 931 -11.79 -3.47 -26.50
N PHE A 932 -12.80 -3.21 -27.35
CA PHE A 932 -12.88 -3.84 -28.67
C PHE A 932 -11.72 -3.44 -29.60
N ASP A 933 -11.22 -2.22 -29.47
CA ASP A 933 -10.10 -1.69 -30.27
C ASP A 933 -8.74 -2.35 -29.87
N HIS A 934 -8.73 -3.11 -28.78
CA HIS A 934 -7.52 -3.68 -28.16
C HIS A 934 -7.55 -5.22 -28.10
N LEU A 935 -8.44 -5.90 -28.83
CA LEU A 935 -8.60 -7.36 -28.75
C LEU A 935 -7.39 -8.20 -29.24
N MET A 936 -6.43 -7.61 -29.95
CA MET A 936 -5.15 -8.27 -30.25
C MET A 936 -4.07 -8.03 -29.19
N ASP A 937 -4.34 -7.19 -28.19
CA ASP A 937 -3.39 -6.87 -27.13
C ASP A 937 -3.28 -8.02 -26.13
N ILE A 938 -2.13 -8.70 -26.12
CA ILE A 938 -1.88 -9.81 -25.19
C ILE A 938 -1.76 -9.34 -23.73
N ARG A 939 -1.60 -8.03 -23.48
CA ARG A 939 -1.59 -7.45 -22.12
C ARG A 939 -2.96 -7.54 -21.47
N ILE A 940 -4.06 -7.39 -22.22
CA ILE A 940 -5.41 -7.53 -21.67
C ILE A 940 -5.82 -8.99 -21.47
N LEU A 941 -5.15 -9.96 -22.11
CA LEU A 941 -5.49 -11.39 -22.01
C LEU A 941 -5.43 -11.92 -20.57
N SER A 942 -4.43 -11.50 -19.80
CA SER A 942 -4.26 -11.92 -18.40
C SER A 942 -5.34 -11.32 -17.48
N PRO A 943 -5.53 -9.98 -17.38
CA PRO A 943 -6.56 -9.39 -16.53
C PRO A 943 -7.98 -9.67 -17.02
N LEU A 944 -8.29 -9.73 -18.34
CA LEU A 944 -9.59 -10.24 -18.82
C LEU A 944 -9.84 -11.65 -18.33
N ARG A 945 -8.82 -12.52 -18.38
CA ARG A 945 -8.93 -13.90 -17.91
C ARG A 945 -9.08 -13.99 -16.40
N LYS A 946 -8.44 -13.12 -15.63
CA LYS A 946 -8.67 -13.03 -14.17
C LYS A 946 -10.08 -12.53 -13.87
N ALA A 947 -10.54 -11.47 -14.55
CA ALA A 947 -11.87 -10.90 -14.42
C ALA A 947 -12.96 -11.96 -14.66
N TYR A 948 -12.99 -12.60 -15.83
CA TYR A 948 -14.02 -13.60 -16.09
C TYR A 948 -13.89 -14.86 -15.23
N LEU A 949 -12.68 -15.23 -14.76
CA LEU A 949 -12.53 -16.39 -13.87
C LEU A 949 -12.92 -16.09 -12.41
N ALA A 950 -12.74 -14.86 -11.92
CA ALA A 950 -13.29 -14.42 -10.64
C ALA A 950 -14.83 -14.37 -10.72
N GLU A 951 -15.38 -13.79 -11.79
CA GLU A 951 -16.82 -13.70 -12.04
C GLU A 951 -17.48 -15.08 -12.19
N ILE A 952 -16.84 -16.02 -12.91
CA ILE A 952 -17.30 -17.41 -12.99
C ILE A 952 -17.34 -18.08 -11.62
N LYS A 953 -16.37 -17.82 -10.72
CA LYS A 953 -16.41 -18.35 -9.36
C LYS A 953 -17.58 -17.75 -8.57
N ALA A 954 -17.77 -16.43 -8.63
CA ALA A 954 -18.86 -15.73 -7.96
C ALA A 954 -20.23 -16.30 -8.37
N VAL A 955 -20.47 -16.39 -9.69
CA VAL A 955 -21.71 -16.96 -10.26
C VAL A 955 -21.86 -18.44 -9.94
N LYS A 956 -20.78 -19.23 -9.95
CA LYS A 956 -20.84 -20.67 -9.63
C LYS A 956 -21.20 -20.90 -8.16
N LEU A 957 -20.62 -20.13 -7.23
CA LEU A 957 -20.89 -20.23 -5.80
C LEU A 957 -22.39 -20.01 -5.50
N LEU A 958 -22.99 -18.98 -6.12
CA LEU A 958 -24.42 -18.70 -5.98
C LEU A 958 -25.30 -19.78 -6.63
N LYS A 959 -24.93 -20.28 -7.82
CA LYS A 959 -25.71 -21.34 -8.50
C LYS A 959 -25.74 -22.64 -7.70
N GLU A 960 -24.60 -23.08 -7.16
CA GLU A 960 -24.54 -24.33 -6.40
C GLU A 960 -25.37 -24.23 -5.10
N ALA A 961 -25.34 -23.07 -4.42
CA ALA A 961 -26.17 -22.83 -3.23
C ALA A 961 -27.67 -22.72 -3.53
N ILE A 962 -28.06 -22.09 -4.65
CA ILE A 962 -29.45 -22.04 -5.11
C ILE A 962 -29.95 -23.46 -5.48
N GLU A 963 -29.13 -24.26 -6.18
CA GLU A 963 -29.50 -25.64 -6.54
C GLU A 963 -29.66 -26.56 -5.31
N GLU A 964 -28.89 -26.35 -4.25
CA GLU A 964 -29.04 -27.06 -2.97
C GLU A 964 -30.32 -26.64 -2.21
N ALA A 965 -30.69 -25.36 -2.26
CA ALA A 965 -31.89 -24.82 -1.62
C ALA A 965 -33.20 -25.06 -2.40
N GLU A 966 -33.16 -25.18 -3.73
CA GLU A 966 -34.35 -25.52 -4.55
C GLU A 966 -34.56 -27.04 -4.75
N GLY A 967 -33.60 -27.86 -4.30
CA GLY A 967 -33.63 -29.32 -4.39
C GLY A 967 -34.05 -30.07 -3.11
N SER A 968 -34.40 -29.36 -2.03
CA SER A 968 -34.62 -29.91 -0.67
C SER A 968 -36.06 -29.82 -0.14
#